data_AF-A0A9P0C8H4-F1
#
_entry.id   AF-A0A9P0C8H4-F1
#
_cell.length_a   1.000
_cell.length_b   1.000
_cell.length_c   1.000
_cell.angle_alpha   90.00
_cell.angle_beta   90.00
_cell.angle_gamma   90.00
#
_symmetry.space_group_name_H-M   'P 1'
#
loop_
_entity.id
_entity.type
_entity.pdbx_description
1 polymer ?
#
loop_
_entity_poly.entity_id
_entity_poly.type
_entity_poly.pdbx_seq_one_letter_code
_entity_poly.pdbx_strand_id
1 'polypeptide(L)'
;MFIDPTQNVESIAKEVCFNTILIIQNKGSNPPELFNKKPDKLVSLFDLEISFFDLQCYFTSKHAIFEHSFIAMTSGSTGEPKHIQVPMKCIQPNIDDLTKLFKIIPEDIIYFSTPLTFDPSMVEMLLACMNGASLLIAPEKPEVLFPSDKENSITFWQTTPSKFFQHSNADIKNKILSPDSTLKILALGGEPFNGVRRLRELKHWNNQTRVFTLYGVTEMSCWACVAEIDLNTTVVDKEIPLGSCLSETQVVIEPEGNDQNKDTGKIILVSKTRKCIILNKSNNNEEDNSLKFVDTGDYGETKNGTIYYRGRKDDVVKRFGHKINLQFIESTAMQCPKVKTCSCVWLPKPLLLVLYFSSETFSSQELSDFLKCKLDDKHWPDKIVRVDNLPTNSHGKTSKMILSKMYKKVSYATKTLDSLKVIFLKELCLLLSTQVTFDEIMNKDFFSIGGTSFLAISLCNKISVTYPDFGKFILPYLMSQRNTIDEIMQIAHRELCVEGAKAKNRMKRTISNTESNSDSQIIKKVNSYERTNPVEFIVLWTYDTGKCVDASPVLFQTGFNLYVIVGSHSGKIVVADAISGELQGIIRVKARVEASVLCYNEDLSTACGVVGAYDGTIVCFTIETCKEIWRININSMIKSKGACCNGLLYIASYDGKVRCIDILVRRLNIFFNPVPRQYLTLGVALTRFSILSRSSCYEGRHRITYISLLIY
;
A
#
# COMPACT_ATOMS: atom_id res chain seq x y z
N MET A 1 2.13 27.67 -6.77
CA MET A 1 2.76 26.35 -6.90
C MET A 1 2.81 25.70 -5.52
N PHE A 2 2.49 24.41 -5.41
CA PHE A 2 2.57 23.64 -4.17
C PHE A 2 3.75 22.67 -4.23
N ILE A 3 4.37 22.38 -3.09
CA ILE A 3 5.52 21.48 -2.94
C ILE A 3 5.19 20.49 -1.82
N ASP A 4 5.59 19.23 -1.96
CA ASP A 4 5.53 18.24 -0.89
C ASP A 4 6.46 18.68 0.27
N PRO A 5 5.97 18.77 1.52
CA PRO A 5 6.75 19.30 2.66
C PRO A 5 7.96 18.44 3.06
N THR A 6 8.13 17.24 2.48
CA THR A 6 9.33 16.42 2.66
C THR A 6 10.51 16.83 1.76
N GLN A 7 10.31 17.76 0.83
CA GLN A 7 11.30 18.13 -0.19
C GLN A 7 12.22 19.29 0.22
N ASN A 8 13.42 19.33 -0.35
CA ASN A 8 14.36 20.43 -0.15
C ASN A 8 13.96 21.65 -1.01
N VAL A 9 13.13 22.52 -0.41
CA VAL A 9 12.63 23.75 -1.02
C VAL A 9 13.75 24.66 -1.52
N GLU A 10 14.88 24.78 -0.80
CA GLU A 10 16.02 25.58 -1.25
C GLU A 10 16.69 25.05 -2.53
N SER A 11 16.64 23.73 -2.76
CA SER A 11 17.18 23.13 -3.98
C SER A 11 16.31 23.48 -5.18
N ILE A 12 14.99 23.32 -5.03
CA ILE A 12 14.01 23.66 -6.07
C ILE A 12 14.08 25.17 -6.37
N ALA A 13 14.18 26.01 -5.35
CA ALA A 13 14.30 27.45 -5.48
C ALA A 13 15.70 27.96 -5.93
N LYS A 14 16.66 27.06 -6.21
CA LYS A 14 17.90 27.36 -6.95
C LYS A 14 17.76 27.01 -8.45
N GLU A 15 16.96 26.00 -8.77
CA GLU A 15 16.63 25.62 -10.16
C GLU A 15 15.51 26.49 -10.76
N VAL A 16 14.72 27.16 -9.92
CA VAL A 16 13.50 27.88 -10.31
C VAL A 16 13.43 29.24 -9.61
N CYS A 17 13.34 30.32 -10.39
CA CYS A 17 13.19 31.68 -9.86
C CYS A 17 11.79 31.88 -9.25
N PHE A 18 11.70 31.96 -7.93
CA PHE A 18 10.49 32.40 -7.21
C PHE A 18 10.70 33.81 -6.66
N ASN A 19 9.69 34.68 -6.79
CA ASN A 19 9.70 35.98 -6.12
C ASN A 19 9.25 35.88 -4.66
N THR A 20 8.40 34.89 -4.35
CA THR A 20 7.86 34.68 -2.99
C THR A 20 7.63 33.20 -2.75
N ILE A 21 8.03 32.71 -1.59
CA ILE A 21 7.65 31.38 -1.08
C ILE A 21 6.68 31.56 0.09
N LEU A 22 5.63 30.73 0.12
CA LEU A 22 4.69 30.62 1.22
C LEU A 22 4.84 29.23 1.83
N ILE A 23 5.17 29.15 3.12
CA ILE A 23 5.08 27.92 3.91
C ILE A 23 3.83 28.02 4.78
N ILE A 24 2.98 27.00 4.73
CA ILE A 24 1.77 26.88 5.55
C ILE A 24 1.99 25.71 6.50
N GLN A 25 1.82 25.94 7.81
CA GLN A 25 2.01 24.95 8.88
C GLN A 25 0.92 25.10 9.94
N ASN A 26 0.76 24.09 10.80
CA ASN A 26 -0.12 24.18 11.96
C ASN A 26 0.55 25.02 13.06
N LYS A 27 -0.23 25.84 13.77
CA LYS A 27 0.23 26.65 14.90
C LYS A 27 0.95 25.81 15.95
N GLY A 28 2.06 26.35 16.47
CA GLY A 28 2.93 25.66 17.42
C GLY A 28 4.05 24.84 16.76
N SER A 29 4.10 24.78 15.42
CA SER A 29 5.34 24.47 14.71
C SER A 29 6.38 25.56 14.97
N ASN A 30 7.67 25.21 14.96
CA ASN A 30 8.73 26.23 14.97
C ASN A 30 8.68 27.00 13.63
N PRO A 31 8.80 28.34 13.63
CA PRO A 31 8.84 29.11 12.39
C PRO A 31 9.95 28.60 11.45
N PRO A 32 9.64 28.30 10.18
CA PRO A 32 10.62 27.79 9.24
C PRO A 32 11.70 28.84 8.96
N GLU A 33 12.92 28.38 8.70
CA GLU A 33 13.99 29.19 8.11
C GLU A 33 14.30 28.68 6.70
N LEU A 34 14.49 29.61 5.77
CA LEU A 34 14.83 29.35 4.36
C LEU A 34 15.97 30.29 3.96
N PHE A 35 16.97 29.78 3.25
CA PHE A 35 18.15 30.55 2.81
C PHE A 35 18.89 31.26 3.96
N ASN A 36 18.88 30.63 5.14
CA ASN A 36 19.35 31.18 6.43
C ASN A 36 18.65 32.49 6.86
N LYS A 37 17.39 32.72 6.44
CA LYS A 37 16.54 33.79 6.97
C LYS A 37 15.20 33.28 7.51
N LYS A 38 14.61 34.09 8.39
CA LYS A 38 13.24 33.97 8.89
C LYS A 38 12.24 34.58 7.89
N PRO A 39 10.94 34.25 7.96
CA PRO A 39 9.93 34.85 7.10
C PRO A 39 9.84 36.37 7.30
N ASP A 40 9.71 37.10 6.20
CA ASP A 40 9.57 38.57 6.19
C ASP A 40 8.19 39.01 6.69
N LYS A 41 7.20 38.12 6.61
CA LYS A 41 5.86 38.31 7.19
C LYS A 41 5.29 36.98 7.67
N LEU A 42 4.62 37.02 8.82
CA LEU A 42 3.85 35.91 9.39
C LEU A 42 2.36 36.27 9.37
N VAL A 43 1.49 35.34 9.01
CA VAL A 43 0.02 35.51 9.09
C VAL A 43 -0.60 34.25 9.69
N SER A 44 -1.27 34.38 10.82
CA SER A 44 -2.09 33.31 11.38
C SER A 44 -3.49 33.35 10.79
N LEU A 45 -4.02 32.19 10.36
CA LEU A 45 -5.39 32.04 9.87
C LEU A 45 -5.99 30.76 10.46
N PHE A 46 -7.08 30.86 11.22
CA PHE A 46 -7.65 29.73 11.99
C PHE A 46 -6.60 29.03 12.88
N ASP A 47 -6.32 27.76 12.64
CA ASP A 47 -5.30 26.90 13.26
C ASP A 47 -3.96 26.88 12.51
N LEU A 48 -3.89 27.54 11.35
CA LEU A 48 -2.72 27.63 10.48
C LEU A 48 -1.86 28.88 10.74
N GLU A 49 -0.60 28.76 10.35
CA GLU A 49 0.42 29.80 10.34
C GLU A 49 1.10 29.83 8.96
N ILE A 50 1.07 31.01 8.32
CA ILE A 50 1.55 31.24 6.96
C ILE A 50 2.80 32.12 7.03
N SER A 51 3.93 31.54 6.67
CA SER A 51 5.25 32.17 6.62
C SER A 51 5.57 32.61 5.20
N PHE A 52 5.71 33.92 4.99
CA PHE A 52 6.02 34.55 3.71
C PHE A 52 7.52 34.83 3.61
N PHE A 53 8.14 34.43 2.51
CA PHE A 53 9.55 34.71 2.21
C PHE A 53 9.67 35.41 0.87
N ASP A 54 10.03 36.69 0.85
CA ASP A 54 10.33 37.44 -0.37
C ASP A 54 11.78 37.14 -0.81
N LEU A 55 11.97 36.74 -2.07
CA LEU A 55 13.28 36.34 -2.61
C LEU A 55 13.83 37.31 -3.66
N GLN A 56 13.18 38.46 -3.88
CA GLN A 56 13.64 39.48 -4.83
C GLN A 56 15.10 39.90 -4.60
N CYS A 57 15.58 39.87 -3.35
CA CYS A 57 16.95 40.22 -2.98
C CYS A 57 18.02 39.22 -3.47
N TYR A 58 17.66 38.01 -3.89
CA TYR A 58 18.61 36.94 -4.24
C TYR A 58 18.82 36.76 -5.76
N PHE A 59 17.93 37.29 -6.61
CA PHE A 59 17.90 36.99 -8.05
C PHE A 59 17.97 38.23 -8.93
N THR A 60 19.17 38.79 -9.11
CA THR A 60 19.42 39.91 -10.02
C THR A 60 19.46 39.46 -11.49
N SER A 61 18.32 39.00 -12.02
CA SER A 61 18.15 38.62 -13.44
C SER A 61 17.08 39.49 -14.11
N LYS A 62 17.46 40.21 -15.19
CA LYS A 62 16.56 41.10 -15.94
C LYS A 62 15.61 40.39 -16.93
N HIS A 63 15.54 39.06 -16.90
CA HIS A 63 14.74 38.25 -17.83
C HIS A 63 13.82 37.24 -17.13
N ALA A 64 13.10 37.68 -16.08
CA ALA A 64 12.03 36.90 -15.47
C ALA A 64 10.74 36.97 -16.33
N ILE A 65 10.58 36.03 -17.27
CA ILE A 65 9.32 35.86 -18.02
C ILE A 65 8.36 35.00 -17.19
N PHE A 66 7.25 35.59 -16.76
CA PHE A 66 6.26 34.98 -15.86
C PHE A 66 5.30 33.99 -16.57
N GLU A 67 5.84 33.07 -17.38
CA GLU A 67 5.07 32.16 -18.24
C GLU A 67 4.71 30.79 -17.61
N HIS A 68 4.96 30.56 -16.32
CA HIS A 68 4.76 29.25 -15.67
C HIS A 68 3.54 29.19 -14.75
N SER A 69 2.75 28.11 -14.87
CA SER A 69 1.53 27.88 -14.07
C SER A 69 1.84 27.07 -12.81
N PHE A 70 2.50 25.92 -12.96
CA PHE A 70 2.90 25.05 -11.86
C PHE A 70 4.13 24.21 -12.21
N ILE A 71 4.65 23.49 -11.22
CA ILE A 71 5.61 22.40 -11.40
C ILE A 71 4.97 21.16 -10.80
N ALA A 72 4.99 20.05 -11.55
CA ALA A 72 4.55 18.74 -11.08
C ALA A 72 5.75 17.78 -11.03
N MET A 73 5.72 16.85 -10.08
CA MET A 73 6.77 15.86 -9.88
C MET A 73 6.28 14.48 -10.31
N THR A 74 7.02 13.79 -11.19
CA THR A 74 6.69 12.42 -11.60
C THR A 74 7.83 11.46 -11.30
N SER A 75 7.50 10.20 -10.98
CA SER A 75 8.50 9.16 -10.78
C SER A 75 9.19 8.84 -12.11
N GLY A 76 10.47 9.17 -12.25
CA GLY A 76 11.25 8.81 -13.43
C GLY A 76 11.45 7.30 -13.55
N SER A 77 11.56 6.80 -14.78
CA SER A 77 11.87 5.39 -15.06
C SER A 77 13.27 4.96 -14.56
N THR A 78 14.13 5.93 -14.22
CA THR A 78 15.42 5.73 -13.55
C THR A 78 15.32 5.61 -12.02
N GLY A 79 14.15 5.87 -11.43
CA GLY A 79 13.92 5.88 -9.97
C GLY A 79 14.04 7.27 -9.33
N GLU A 80 14.77 8.20 -9.94
CA GLU A 80 14.83 9.60 -9.50
C GLU A 80 13.57 10.38 -9.93
N PRO A 81 13.09 11.37 -9.15
CA PRO A 81 11.96 12.21 -9.56
C PRO A 81 12.32 13.14 -10.73
N LYS A 82 11.41 13.26 -11.70
CA LYS A 82 11.42 14.35 -12.68
C LYS A 82 10.65 15.54 -12.09
N HIS A 83 11.21 16.74 -12.17
CA HIS A 83 10.45 17.97 -11.99
C HIS A 83 10.06 18.52 -13.36
N ILE A 84 8.75 18.70 -13.59
CA ILE A 84 8.19 19.12 -14.88
C ILE A 84 7.52 20.48 -14.67
N GLN A 85 8.12 21.55 -15.21
CA GLN A 85 7.51 22.87 -15.26
C GLN A 85 6.45 22.90 -16.35
N VAL A 86 5.27 23.40 -16.02
CA VAL A 86 4.13 23.52 -16.93
C VAL A 86 3.89 25.00 -17.23
N PRO A 87 4.32 25.49 -18.42
CA PRO A 87 3.98 26.83 -18.89
C PRO A 87 2.47 27.05 -18.99
N MET A 88 2.03 28.30 -18.76
CA MET A 88 0.63 28.69 -18.90
C MET A 88 0.12 28.44 -20.33
N LYS A 89 0.97 28.69 -21.34
CA LYS A 89 0.70 28.38 -22.76
C LYS A 89 0.52 26.87 -23.06
N CYS A 90 0.94 25.98 -22.17
CA CYS A 90 0.70 24.54 -22.31
C CYS A 90 -0.66 24.13 -21.74
N ILE A 91 -1.01 24.65 -20.55
CA ILE A 91 -2.23 24.27 -19.84
C ILE A 91 -3.47 25.06 -20.29
N GLN A 92 -3.34 26.29 -20.80
CA GLN A 92 -4.50 27.10 -21.22
C GLN A 92 -5.41 26.37 -22.24
N PRO A 93 -4.92 25.76 -23.34
CA PRO A 93 -5.78 25.03 -24.28
C PRO A 93 -6.45 23.80 -23.65
N ASN A 94 -5.87 23.24 -22.58
CA ASN A 94 -6.47 22.14 -21.82
C ASN A 94 -7.74 22.61 -21.11
N ILE A 95 -7.64 23.70 -20.35
CA ILE A 95 -8.76 24.22 -19.55
C ILE A 95 -9.85 24.80 -20.47
N ASP A 96 -9.46 25.49 -21.55
CA ASP A 96 -10.40 26.04 -22.53
C ASP A 96 -11.27 24.95 -23.17
N ASP A 97 -10.69 23.81 -23.55
CA ASP A 97 -11.45 22.73 -24.21
C ASP A 97 -12.23 21.87 -23.23
N LEU A 98 -11.67 21.55 -22.06
CA LEU A 98 -12.40 20.82 -21.03
C LEU A 98 -13.60 21.63 -20.50
N THR A 99 -13.48 22.96 -20.41
CA THR A 99 -14.59 23.88 -20.16
C THR A 99 -15.73 23.69 -21.18
N LYS A 100 -15.41 23.74 -22.48
CA LYS A 100 -16.41 23.59 -23.58
C LYS A 100 -17.03 22.19 -23.60
N LEU A 101 -16.22 21.14 -23.40
CA LEU A 101 -16.62 19.73 -23.53
C LEU A 101 -17.51 19.25 -22.38
N PHE A 102 -17.15 19.63 -21.16
CA PHE A 102 -17.91 19.34 -19.95
C PHE A 102 -19.05 20.34 -19.71
N LYS A 103 -19.00 21.52 -20.34
CA LYS A 103 -19.93 22.64 -20.21
C LYS A 103 -20.01 23.16 -18.77
N ILE A 104 -18.84 23.48 -18.21
CA ILE A 104 -18.72 24.03 -16.85
C ILE A 104 -19.40 25.41 -16.80
N ILE A 105 -20.24 25.63 -15.80
CA ILE A 105 -20.97 26.89 -15.53
C ILE A 105 -20.75 27.34 -14.07
N PRO A 106 -21.01 28.62 -13.71
CA PRO A 106 -20.78 29.12 -12.34
C PRO A 106 -21.50 28.33 -11.23
N GLU A 107 -22.63 27.70 -11.57
CA GLU A 107 -23.44 26.86 -10.67
C GLU A 107 -22.87 25.43 -10.50
N ASP A 108 -21.73 25.10 -11.09
CA ASP A 108 -21.08 23.80 -10.90
C ASP A 108 -20.30 23.70 -9.58
N ILE A 109 -20.35 22.51 -9.00
CA ILE A 109 -19.56 22.11 -7.82
C ILE A 109 -18.62 20.98 -8.26
N ILE A 110 -17.34 21.34 -8.37
CA ILE A 110 -16.22 20.43 -8.67
C ILE A 110 -15.77 19.77 -7.37
N TYR A 111 -15.87 18.44 -7.29
CA TYR A 111 -15.42 17.68 -6.10
C TYR A 111 -13.89 17.51 -6.11
N PHE A 112 -13.22 18.44 -5.46
CA PHE A 112 -11.77 18.55 -5.39
C PHE A 112 -11.21 17.49 -4.43
N SER A 113 -10.92 16.33 -5.01
CA SER A 113 -10.46 15.13 -4.30
C SER A 113 -9.13 14.58 -4.85
N THR A 114 -8.56 15.23 -5.87
CA THR A 114 -7.23 14.91 -6.39
C THR A 114 -6.13 15.59 -5.55
N PRO A 115 -5.09 14.86 -5.10
CA PRO A 115 -4.00 15.44 -4.33
C PRO A 115 -3.24 16.54 -5.09
N LEU A 116 -2.85 17.60 -4.39
CA LEU A 116 -2.06 18.73 -4.93
C LEU A 116 -0.69 18.34 -5.51
N THR A 117 -0.19 17.12 -5.23
CA THR A 117 1.04 16.57 -5.82
C THR A 117 0.83 15.95 -7.21
N PHE A 118 -0.41 15.83 -7.68
CA PHE A 118 -0.78 15.24 -8.97
C PHE A 118 -1.44 16.31 -9.86
N ASP A 119 -0.99 16.39 -11.12
CA ASP A 119 -1.31 17.46 -12.06
C ASP A 119 -2.82 17.66 -12.42
N PRO A 120 -3.73 16.68 -12.32
CA PRO A 120 -5.15 16.93 -12.53
C PRO A 120 -5.81 17.81 -11.46
N SER A 121 -5.20 17.95 -10.27
CA SER A 121 -5.66 18.92 -9.25
C SER A 121 -5.58 20.37 -9.77
N MET A 122 -4.57 20.69 -10.58
CA MET A 122 -4.47 21.98 -11.26
C MET A 122 -5.56 22.15 -12.32
N VAL A 123 -5.98 21.07 -12.98
CA VAL A 123 -7.11 21.08 -13.92
C VAL A 123 -8.43 21.36 -13.19
N GLU A 124 -8.70 20.67 -12.08
CA GLU A 124 -9.88 20.93 -11.23
C GLU A 124 -9.93 22.39 -10.75
N MET A 125 -8.81 22.91 -10.22
CA MET A 125 -8.74 24.28 -9.70
C MET A 125 -8.86 25.34 -10.80
N LEU A 126 -8.22 25.15 -11.96
CA LEU A 126 -8.34 26.10 -13.07
C LEU A 126 -9.71 26.07 -13.73
N LEU A 127 -10.35 24.90 -13.86
CA LEU A 127 -11.74 24.79 -14.34
C LEU A 127 -12.72 25.53 -13.43
N ALA A 128 -12.53 25.48 -12.10
CA ALA A 128 -13.32 26.25 -11.16
C ALA A 128 -13.09 27.76 -11.35
N CYS A 129 -11.85 28.22 -11.17
CA CYS A 129 -11.50 29.63 -11.16
C CYS A 129 -11.79 30.36 -12.49
N MET A 130 -11.65 29.70 -13.64
CA MET A 130 -11.92 30.32 -14.95
C MET A 130 -13.41 30.43 -15.28
N ASN A 131 -14.27 29.58 -14.70
CA ASN A 131 -15.70 29.53 -15.01
C ASN A 131 -16.58 30.08 -13.89
N GLY A 132 -15.99 30.55 -12.78
CA GLY A 132 -16.72 31.01 -11.59
C GLY A 132 -17.38 29.87 -10.80
N ALA A 133 -17.04 28.61 -11.09
CA ALA A 133 -17.57 27.43 -10.43
C ALA A 133 -16.89 27.17 -9.07
N SER A 134 -17.55 26.39 -8.21
CA SER A 134 -17.11 26.14 -6.83
C SER A 134 -16.27 24.87 -6.68
N LEU A 135 -15.29 24.89 -5.77
CA LEU A 135 -14.51 23.72 -5.35
C LEU A 135 -15.04 23.18 -4.02
N LEU A 136 -15.57 21.96 -4.01
CA LEU A 136 -15.84 21.23 -2.77
C LEU A 136 -14.60 20.40 -2.40
N ILE A 137 -13.80 20.92 -1.47
CA ILE A 137 -12.52 20.32 -1.05
C ILE A 137 -12.78 19.08 -0.17
N ALA A 138 -12.29 17.92 -0.59
CA ALA A 138 -12.31 16.71 0.22
C ALA A 138 -11.28 16.82 1.38
N PRO A 139 -11.62 16.39 2.62
CA PRO A 139 -10.64 16.28 3.69
C PRO A 139 -9.62 15.17 3.38
N GLU A 140 -8.40 15.27 3.91
CA GLU A 140 -7.27 14.36 3.61
C GLU A 140 -7.57 12.88 3.90
N LYS A 141 -8.37 12.61 4.94
CA LYS A 141 -8.86 11.29 5.33
C LYS A 141 -10.39 11.33 5.37
N PRO A 142 -11.08 11.23 4.22
CA PRO A 142 -12.54 11.32 4.19
C PRO A 142 -13.14 10.00 4.67
N GLU A 143 -13.89 10.03 5.78
CA GLU A 143 -14.67 8.88 6.26
C GLU A 143 -15.70 8.42 5.22
N VAL A 144 -16.22 9.37 4.43
CA VAL A 144 -17.09 9.13 3.29
C VAL A 144 -16.40 9.62 2.02
N LEU A 145 -16.01 8.69 1.15
CA LEU A 145 -15.21 8.97 -0.05
C LEU A 145 -15.89 9.91 -1.07
N PHE A 146 -17.22 10.04 -1.04
CA PHE A 146 -18.03 10.99 -1.81
C PHE A 146 -19.21 11.45 -0.93
N PRO A 147 -19.38 12.75 -0.64
CA PRO A 147 -20.35 13.25 0.33
C PRO A 147 -21.82 13.01 -0.09
N SER A 148 -22.70 12.90 0.90
CA SER A 148 -24.13 12.56 0.73
C SER A 148 -25.09 13.75 0.74
N ASP A 149 -24.62 14.94 1.09
CA ASP A 149 -25.48 16.00 1.60
C ASP A 149 -25.89 16.94 0.47
N LYS A 150 -27.21 17.08 0.24
CA LYS A 150 -27.77 17.80 -0.91
C LYS A 150 -27.42 19.28 -0.97
N GLU A 151 -27.02 19.89 0.14
CA GLU A 151 -26.55 21.28 0.18
C GLU A 151 -25.20 21.46 -0.55
N ASN A 152 -24.40 20.39 -0.68
CA ASN A 152 -23.12 20.36 -1.41
C ASN A 152 -23.22 19.47 -2.66
N SER A 153 -24.27 19.68 -3.47
CA SER A 153 -24.61 18.87 -4.64
C SER A 153 -23.54 18.90 -5.74
N ILE A 154 -22.56 18.00 -5.66
CA ILE A 154 -21.49 17.82 -6.66
C ILE A 154 -22.08 17.64 -8.06
N THR A 155 -21.55 18.37 -9.04
CA THR A 155 -21.94 18.27 -10.45
C THR A 155 -20.81 17.76 -11.35
N PHE A 156 -19.54 17.98 -10.97
CA PHE A 156 -18.38 17.48 -11.69
C PHE A 156 -17.43 16.75 -10.73
N TRP A 157 -16.96 15.58 -11.13
CA TRP A 157 -15.93 14.85 -10.39
C TRP A 157 -14.90 14.22 -11.34
N GLN A 158 -13.64 14.62 -11.16
CA GLN A 158 -12.48 14.00 -11.79
C GLN A 158 -11.78 13.10 -10.77
N THR A 159 -11.43 11.88 -11.15
CA THR A 159 -10.71 10.94 -10.27
C THR A 159 -10.03 9.81 -11.06
N THR A 160 -9.33 8.91 -10.37
CA THR A 160 -8.76 7.69 -10.98
C THR A 160 -9.78 6.53 -10.95
N PRO A 161 -9.79 5.63 -11.95
CA PRO A 161 -10.54 4.38 -11.90
C PRO A 161 -10.44 3.61 -10.58
N SER A 162 -9.23 3.45 -10.01
CA SER A 162 -9.04 2.75 -8.72
C SER A 162 -9.69 3.52 -7.56
N LYS A 163 -9.57 4.85 -7.53
CA LYS A 163 -10.13 5.69 -6.46
C LYS A 163 -11.66 5.75 -6.54
N PHE A 164 -12.22 5.81 -7.74
CA PHE A 164 -13.65 5.64 -7.96
C PHE A 164 -14.12 4.28 -7.42
N PHE A 165 -13.47 3.18 -7.83
CA PHE A 165 -13.90 1.82 -7.50
C PHE A 165 -13.60 1.34 -6.07
N GLN A 166 -12.93 2.15 -5.23
CA GLN A 166 -12.89 1.97 -3.77
C GLN A 166 -14.27 2.13 -3.11
N HIS A 167 -15.21 2.82 -3.76
CA HIS A 167 -16.59 2.92 -3.28
C HIS A 167 -17.29 1.56 -3.34
N SER A 168 -18.20 1.32 -2.39
CA SER A 168 -19.03 0.12 -2.44
C SER A 168 -19.94 0.14 -3.66
N ASN A 169 -20.34 -1.05 -4.14
CA ASN A 169 -21.32 -1.15 -5.22
C ASN A 169 -22.65 -0.46 -4.84
N ALA A 170 -23.00 -0.44 -3.55
CA ALA A 170 -24.19 0.26 -3.05
C ALA A 170 -24.03 1.79 -3.11
N ASP A 171 -22.88 2.36 -2.78
CA ASP A 171 -22.65 3.81 -2.88
C ASP A 171 -22.64 4.28 -4.34
N ILE A 172 -21.98 3.53 -5.23
CA ILE A 172 -21.95 3.85 -6.66
C ILE A 172 -23.37 3.85 -7.23
N LYS A 173 -24.19 2.84 -6.91
CA LYS A 173 -25.55 2.68 -7.47
C LYS A 173 -26.60 3.59 -6.81
N ASN A 174 -26.57 3.69 -5.47
CA ASN A 174 -27.63 4.33 -4.69
C ASN A 174 -27.32 5.78 -4.32
N LYS A 175 -26.09 6.27 -4.53
CA LYS A 175 -25.71 7.68 -4.34
C LYS A 175 -25.17 8.27 -5.65
N ILE A 176 -23.97 7.86 -6.06
CA ILE A 176 -23.14 8.57 -7.06
C ILE A 176 -23.77 8.54 -8.46
N LEU A 177 -24.30 7.37 -8.88
CA LEU A 177 -24.96 7.15 -10.18
C LEU A 177 -26.43 6.75 -10.01
N SER A 178 -27.04 7.26 -8.94
CA SER A 178 -28.47 7.15 -8.63
C SER A 178 -29.32 8.01 -9.59
N PRO A 179 -30.66 7.79 -9.69
CA PRO A 179 -31.52 8.67 -10.47
C PRO A 179 -31.53 10.12 -9.95
N ASP A 180 -31.37 10.31 -8.64
CA ASP A 180 -31.41 11.60 -7.97
C ASP A 180 -30.02 12.28 -7.85
N SER A 181 -28.99 11.72 -8.50
CA SER A 181 -27.63 12.24 -8.46
C SER A 181 -27.50 13.53 -9.28
N THR A 182 -26.90 14.55 -8.67
CA THR A 182 -26.58 15.84 -9.30
C THR A 182 -25.33 15.80 -10.17
N LEU A 183 -24.59 14.69 -10.17
CA LEU A 183 -23.34 14.51 -10.90
C LEU A 183 -23.60 14.52 -12.41
N LYS A 184 -23.31 15.64 -13.07
CA LYS A 184 -23.39 15.83 -14.53
C LYS A 184 -22.27 15.09 -15.25
N ILE A 185 -21.05 15.15 -14.70
CA ILE A 185 -19.81 14.69 -15.35
C ILE A 185 -18.99 13.83 -14.37
N LEU A 186 -18.67 12.60 -14.79
CA LEU A 186 -17.65 11.74 -14.16
C LEU A 186 -16.47 11.56 -15.11
N ALA A 187 -15.31 12.11 -14.75
CA ALA A 187 -14.08 12.05 -15.54
C ALA A 187 -13.05 11.11 -14.90
N LEU A 188 -12.75 9.99 -15.55
CA LEU A 188 -11.85 8.95 -15.06
C LEU A 188 -10.51 9.02 -15.80
N GLY A 189 -9.40 9.25 -15.10
CA GLY A 189 -8.12 9.49 -15.75
C GLY A 189 -6.88 8.99 -15.02
N GLY A 190 -5.76 9.01 -15.74
CA GLY A 190 -4.41 8.80 -15.20
C GLY A 190 -3.97 7.35 -15.00
N GLU A 191 -4.86 6.37 -15.19
CA GLU A 191 -4.59 4.94 -15.30
C GLU A 191 -5.70 4.28 -16.17
N PRO A 192 -5.50 3.08 -16.73
CA PRO A 192 -6.48 2.48 -17.64
C PRO A 192 -7.80 2.14 -16.93
N PHE A 193 -8.92 2.65 -17.46
CA PHE A 193 -10.25 2.32 -16.97
C PHE A 193 -10.60 0.86 -17.36
N ASN A 194 -10.47 -0.06 -16.41
CA ASN A 194 -11.01 -1.41 -16.54
C ASN A 194 -12.24 -1.51 -15.63
N GLY A 195 -13.45 -1.47 -16.19
CA GLY A 195 -14.68 -1.38 -15.41
C GLY A 195 -15.93 -0.89 -16.14
N VAL A 196 -15.94 -0.78 -17.48
CA VAL A 196 -17.12 -0.39 -18.30
C VAL A 196 -18.32 -1.26 -17.93
N ARG A 197 -18.11 -2.57 -17.80
CA ARG A 197 -19.14 -3.53 -17.35
C ARG A 197 -19.70 -3.16 -15.96
N ARG A 198 -18.84 -3.05 -14.95
CA ARG A 198 -19.22 -2.75 -13.57
C ARG A 198 -19.94 -1.40 -13.47
N LEU A 199 -19.52 -0.41 -14.27
CA LEU A 199 -20.18 0.90 -14.33
C LEU A 199 -21.59 0.81 -14.95
N ARG A 200 -21.75 0.04 -16.04
CA ARG A 200 -23.07 -0.23 -16.67
C ARG A 200 -24.04 -0.96 -15.74
N GLU A 201 -23.54 -1.91 -14.93
CA GLU A 201 -24.36 -2.68 -13.97
C GLU A 201 -24.77 -1.87 -12.73
N LEU A 202 -24.03 -0.80 -12.40
CA LEU A 202 -24.28 0.04 -11.23
C LEU A 202 -24.94 1.39 -11.55
N LYS A 203 -24.73 1.96 -12.74
CA LYS A 203 -25.38 3.21 -13.17
C LYS A 203 -26.88 2.98 -13.33
N HIS A 204 -27.70 3.79 -12.65
CA HIS A 204 -29.15 3.70 -12.80
C HIS A 204 -29.58 4.16 -14.21
N TRP A 205 -30.63 3.56 -14.77
CA TRP A 205 -31.07 3.83 -16.15
C TRP A 205 -31.52 5.29 -16.36
N ASN A 206 -32.17 5.91 -15.37
CA ASN A 206 -32.54 7.34 -15.39
C ASN A 206 -31.39 8.31 -15.01
N ASN A 207 -30.24 7.82 -14.54
CA ASN A 207 -29.14 8.71 -14.14
C ASN A 207 -28.55 9.41 -15.39
N GLN A 208 -28.35 10.74 -15.30
CA GLN A 208 -27.88 11.56 -16.44
C GLN A 208 -26.36 11.82 -16.46
N THR A 209 -25.59 11.18 -15.58
CA THR A 209 -24.13 11.37 -15.51
C THR A 209 -23.45 10.91 -16.80
N ARG A 210 -22.80 11.84 -17.50
CA ARG A 210 -21.91 11.56 -18.64
C ARG A 210 -20.58 11.06 -18.10
N VAL A 211 -20.05 10.00 -18.69
CA VAL A 211 -18.80 9.35 -18.24
C VAL A 211 -17.72 9.58 -19.29
N PHE A 212 -16.55 10.02 -18.85
CA PHE A 212 -15.40 10.26 -19.72
C PHE A 212 -14.17 9.50 -19.24
N THR A 213 -13.31 9.12 -20.19
CA THR A 213 -11.93 8.73 -19.91
C THR A 213 -10.95 9.77 -20.42
N LEU A 214 -10.01 10.17 -19.55
CA LEU A 214 -8.97 11.16 -19.83
C LEU A 214 -7.60 10.48 -19.95
N TYR A 215 -6.95 10.66 -21.11
CA TYR A 215 -5.59 10.19 -21.37
C TYR A 215 -4.62 11.35 -21.49
N GLY A 216 -3.41 11.19 -20.97
CA GLY A 216 -2.33 12.17 -21.10
C GLY A 216 -1.17 11.89 -20.15
N VAL A 217 -0.15 12.74 -20.25
CA VAL A 217 1.07 12.70 -19.43
C VAL A 217 1.45 14.12 -19.00
N THR A 218 2.07 14.25 -17.83
CA THR A 218 2.51 15.54 -17.27
C THR A 218 3.48 16.29 -18.19
N GLU A 219 4.32 15.57 -18.93
CA GLU A 219 5.18 16.10 -20.00
C GLU A 219 4.43 16.83 -21.14
N MET A 220 3.11 16.65 -21.25
CA MET A 220 2.23 17.31 -22.23
C MET A 220 1.07 18.06 -21.52
N SER A 221 1.30 18.60 -20.32
CA SER A 221 0.35 19.39 -19.50
C SER A 221 -0.95 18.65 -19.17
N CYS A 222 -0.83 17.62 -18.32
CA CYS A 222 -1.92 16.77 -17.84
C CYS A 222 -2.63 16.00 -18.97
N TRP A 223 -3.78 16.47 -19.47
CA TRP A 223 -4.59 15.69 -20.42
C TRP A 223 -4.28 16.02 -21.89
N ALA A 224 -4.28 15.00 -22.74
CA ALA A 224 -3.99 15.07 -24.17
C ALA A 224 -5.20 14.64 -25.02
N CYS A 225 -5.95 13.63 -24.57
CA CYS A 225 -7.10 13.08 -25.28
C CYS A 225 -8.25 12.78 -24.32
N VAL A 226 -9.49 12.88 -24.83
CA VAL A 226 -10.71 12.62 -24.06
C VAL A 226 -11.70 11.80 -24.90
N ALA A 227 -12.21 10.73 -24.32
CA ALA A 227 -13.34 9.96 -24.86
C ALA A 227 -14.55 10.08 -23.93
N GLU A 228 -15.75 10.26 -24.51
CA GLU A 228 -17.00 10.00 -23.80
C GLU A 228 -17.36 8.51 -23.95
N ILE A 229 -17.70 7.85 -22.84
CA ILE A 229 -18.07 6.43 -22.83
C ILE A 229 -19.60 6.33 -22.89
N ASP A 230 -20.13 6.04 -24.06
CA ASP A 230 -21.46 5.48 -24.16
C ASP A 230 -21.47 4.04 -23.62
N LEU A 231 -22.14 3.86 -22.48
CA LEU A 231 -22.32 2.57 -21.80
C LEU A 231 -23.37 1.67 -22.48
N ASN A 232 -23.98 2.08 -23.60
CA ASN A 232 -24.80 1.22 -24.44
C ASN A 232 -23.94 0.51 -25.49
N THR A 233 -23.13 1.25 -26.25
CA THR A 233 -22.26 0.70 -27.32
C THR A 233 -20.92 0.16 -26.84
N THR A 234 -20.29 0.74 -25.81
CA THR A 234 -18.98 0.26 -25.32
C THR A 234 -19.19 -1.02 -24.51
N VAL A 235 -18.87 -2.21 -25.06
CA VAL A 235 -19.15 -3.49 -24.37
C VAL A 235 -18.01 -3.93 -23.46
N VAL A 236 -16.75 -3.79 -23.89
CA VAL A 236 -15.56 -4.28 -23.16
C VAL A 236 -14.48 -3.22 -22.98
N ASP A 237 -13.72 -3.33 -21.88
CA ASP A 237 -12.69 -2.35 -21.51
C ASP A 237 -11.59 -2.17 -22.58
N LYS A 238 -11.29 -3.23 -23.36
CA LYS A 238 -10.30 -3.17 -24.46
C LYS A 238 -10.74 -2.25 -25.62
N GLU A 239 -12.02 -1.92 -25.71
CA GLU A 239 -12.64 -1.10 -26.75
C GLU A 239 -12.93 0.33 -26.28
N ILE A 240 -12.42 0.75 -25.12
CA ILE A 240 -12.36 2.16 -24.76
C ILE A 240 -11.34 2.86 -25.69
N PRO A 241 -11.75 3.85 -26.48
CA PRO A 241 -10.83 4.59 -27.34
C PRO A 241 -10.03 5.59 -26.50
N LEU A 242 -8.86 5.99 -27.02
CA LEU A 242 -8.06 7.09 -26.48
C LEU A 242 -8.84 8.44 -26.54
N GLY A 243 -9.78 8.52 -27.48
CA GLY A 243 -10.68 9.66 -27.68
C GLY A 243 -10.15 10.72 -28.65
N SER A 244 -10.89 11.82 -28.75
CA SER A 244 -10.45 13.00 -29.50
C SER A 244 -9.28 13.69 -28.79
N CYS A 245 -8.30 14.16 -29.56
CA CYS A 245 -7.25 15.04 -29.03
C CYS A 245 -7.86 16.38 -28.59
N LEU A 246 -7.35 16.95 -27.50
CA LEU A 246 -7.59 18.35 -27.14
C LEU A 246 -6.78 19.27 -28.07
N SER A 247 -7.14 20.56 -28.13
CA SER A 247 -6.47 21.56 -28.97
C SER A 247 -4.95 21.56 -28.81
N GLU A 248 -4.26 22.01 -29.85
CA GLU A 248 -2.79 22.01 -29.95
C GLU A 248 -2.12 20.64 -29.80
N THR A 249 -2.89 19.54 -29.81
CA THR A 249 -2.38 18.18 -29.54
C THR A 249 -2.72 17.23 -30.69
N GLN A 250 -1.78 16.37 -31.04
CA GLN A 250 -1.98 15.24 -31.96
C GLN A 250 -1.40 13.97 -31.36
N VAL A 251 -1.94 12.82 -31.75
CA VAL A 251 -1.42 11.49 -31.40
C VAL A 251 -0.88 10.82 -32.66
N VAL A 252 0.32 10.28 -32.58
CA VAL A 252 0.93 9.45 -33.63
C VAL A 252 1.26 8.09 -33.02
N ILE A 253 1.00 7.01 -33.78
CA ILE A 253 1.47 5.67 -33.44
C ILE A 253 2.80 5.44 -34.17
N GLU A 254 3.88 5.22 -33.42
CA GLU A 254 5.22 4.93 -33.93
C GLU A 254 5.49 3.41 -33.87
N PRO A 255 5.52 2.68 -34.99
CA PRO A 255 5.79 1.24 -35.00
C PRO A 255 7.19 0.91 -34.44
N GLU A 256 7.30 -0.14 -33.63
CA GLU A 256 8.55 -0.51 -32.96
C GLU A 256 9.09 -1.88 -33.44
N GLY A 257 10.02 -1.86 -34.40
CA GLY A 257 10.73 -3.04 -34.90
C GLY A 257 10.53 -3.28 -36.41
N ASN A 258 10.84 -4.50 -36.86
CA ASN A 258 10.59 -4.94 -38.25
C ASN A 258 9.14 -5.42 -38.48
N ASP A 259 8.26 -5.31 -37.48
CA ASP A 259 6.84 -5.64 -37.64
C ASP A 259 6.19 -4.68 -38.66
N GLN A 260 5.73 -5.24 -39.78
CA GLN A 260 5.15 -4.47 -40.89
C GLN A 260 3.76 -3.88 -40.55
N ASN A 261 3.25 -4.16 -39.34
CA ASN A 261 1.90 -3.86 -38.89
C ASN A 261 1.82 -2.42 -38.35
N LYS A 262 1.69 -1.45 -39.28
CA LYS A 262 1.69 0.01 -39.00
C LYS A 262 0.64 0.46 -37.98
N ASP A 263 -0.40 -0.34 -37.75
CA ASP A 263 -1.49 -0.04 -36.82
C ASP A 263 -1.12 -0.27 -35.34
N THR A 264 0.08 -0.77 -35.03
CA THR A 264 0.54 -1.01 -33.64
C THR A 264 1.91 -0.40 -33.37
N GLY A 265 2.06 0.31 -32.25
CA GLY A 265 3.27 1.07 -31.94
C GLY A 265 3.21 1.85 -30.63
N LYS A 266 4.27 2.62 -30.34
CA LYS A 266 4.27 3.56 -29.21
C LYS A 266 3.28 4.70 -29.46
N ILE A 267 2.70 5.25 -28.38
CA ILE A 267 1.92 6.48 -28.44
C ILE A 267 2.87 7.67 -28.30
N ILE A 268 3.08 8.41 -29.40
CA ILE A 268 3.81 9.67 -29.41
C ILE A 268 2.80 10.81 -29.40
N LEU A 269 2.92 11.72 -28.44
CA LEU A 269 2.15 12.96 -28.43
C LEU A 269 2.95 14.07 -29.13
N VAL A 270 2.27 14.82 -30.01
CA VAL A 270 2.87 15.90 -30.79
C VAL A 270 2.13 17.19 -30.49
N SER A 271 2.87 18.26 -30.20
CA SER A 271 2.32 19.60 -29.99
C SER A 271 3.35 20.67 -30.34
N LYS A 272 2.92 21.83 -30.82
CA LYS A 272 3.78 23.01 -30.95
C LYS A 272 3.99 23.71 -29.60
N THR A 273 2.94 23.73 -28.77
CA THR A 273 2.81 24.64 -27.62
C THR A 273 2.70 23.94 -26.27
N ARG A 274 2.27 22.67 -26.20
CA ARG A 274 1.91 21.98 -24.94
C ARG A 274 2.99 21.11 -24.29
N LYS A 275 4.12 20.88 -24.95
CA LYS A 275 5.26 20.14 -24.35
C LYS A 275 5.83 20.95 -23.18
N CYS A 276 5.86 20.32 -22.01
CA CYS A 276 6.33 20.90 -20.76
C CYS A 276 7.85 20.74 -20.59
N ILE A 277 8.44 21.57 -19.72
CA ILE A 277 9.90 21.64 -19.54
C ILE A 277 10.32 20.69 -18.42
N ILE A 278 11.24 19.76 -18.69
CA ILE A 278 11.74 18.82 -17.69
C ILE A 278 13.08 19.34 -17.15
N LEU A 279 13.13 19.70 -15.86
CA LEU A 279 14.36 20.15 -15.22
C LEU A 279 15.42 19.05 -15.20
N ASN A 280 16.69 19.46 -15.21
CA ASN A 280 17.88 18.60 -15.19
C ASN A 280 18.04 17.61 -16.37
N LYS A 281 17.20 17.71 -17.42
CA LYS A 281 17.65 17.44 -18.78
C LYS A 281 18.28 18.70 -19.35
N SER A 282 19.42 18.57 -20.02
CA SER A 282 19.99 19.66 -20.82
C SER A 282 19.03 20.00 -21.95
N ASN A 283 18.47 21.21 -21.94
CA ASN A 283 17.74 21.74 -23.08
C ASN A 283 18.69 21.84 -24.28
N ASN A 284 18.55 20.92 -25.24
CA ASN A 284 18.93 21.25 -26.61
C ASN A 284 18.07 22.44 -27.06
N ASN A 285 18.61 23.28 -27.94
CA ASN A 285 17.92 24.48 -28.42
C ASN A 285 16.79 24.10 -29.39
N GLU A 286 15.66 23.62 -28.85
CA GLU A 286 14.43 23.38 -29.60
C GLU A 286 13.80 24.73 -29.97
N GLU A 287 13.71 25.03 -31.28
CA GLU A 287 13.09 26.27 -31.76
C GLU A 287 11.63 26.38 -31.30
N ASP A 288 11.21 27.53 -30.77
CA ASP A 288 9.90 27.65 -30.12
C ASP A 288 8.70 27.55 -31.09
N ASN A 289 8.97 27.57 -32.41
CA ASN A 289 7.99 27.31 -33.47
C ASN A 289 7.97 25.86 -34.00
N SER A 290 8.87 24.98 -33.55
CA SER A 290 8.96 23.59 -34.02
C SER A 290 7.82 22.70 -33.51
N LEU A 291 7.54 21.58 -34.21
CA LEU A 291 6.70 20.51 -33.67
C LEU A 291 7.49 19.74 -32.61
N LYS A 292 6.92 19.66 -31.40
CA LYS A 292 7.59 19.10 -30.23
C LYS A 292 6.96 17.74 -29.89
N PHE A 293 7.80 16.72 -29.87
CA PHE A 293 7.40 15.31 -29.71
C PHE A 293 7.65 14.84 -28.27
N VAL A 294 6.73 14.01 -27.76
CA VAL A 294 6.79 13.38 -26.43
C VAL A 294 6.54 11.88 -26.59
N ASP A 295 7.59 11.07 -26.45
CA ASP A 295 7.47 9.61 -26.24
C ASP A 295 6.90 9.39 -24.83
N THR A 296 5.69 8.83 -24.76
CA THR A 296 4.95 8.65 -23.50
C THR A 296 5.43 7.42 -22.71
N GLY A 297 6.09 6.46 -23.37
CA GLY A 297 6.33 5.10 -22.86
C GLY A 297 5.10 4.17 -22.92
N ASP A 298 3.96 4.67 -23.39
CA ASP A 298 2.71 3.92 -23.59
C ASP A 298 2.63 3.34 -25.02
N TYR A 299 1.88 2.25 -25.18
CA TYR A 299 1.70 1.53 -26.44
C TYR A 299 0.23 1.54 -26.87
N GLY A 300 -0.02 1.60 -28.18
CA GLY A 300 -1.35 1.76 -28.76
C GLY A 300 -1.60 0.87 -29.98
N GLU A 301 -2.88 0.74 -30.33
CA GLU A 301 -3.39 0.02 -31.51
C GLU A 301 -4.42 0.92 -32.20
N THR A 302 -4.28 1.14 -33.50
CA THR A 302 -5.27 1.83 -34.35
C THR A 302 -6.23 0.81 -34.95
N LYS A 303 -7.53 1.07 -34.91
CA LYS A 303 -8.54 0.35 -35.72
C LYS A 303 -9.53 1.32 -36.30
N ASN A 304 -9.76 1.25 -37.62
CA ASN A 304 -10.72 2.09 -38.33
C ASN A 304 -10.52 3.59 -38.00
N GLY A 305 -9.27 4.06 -37.96
CA GLY A 305 -8.89 5.44 -37.58
C GLY A 305 -9.00 5.78 -36.09
N THR A 306 -9.55 4.90 -35.25
CA THR A 306 -9.66 5.09 -33.79
C THR A 306 -8.46 4.48 -33.08
N ILE A 307 -7.84 5.22 -32.17
CA ILE A 307 -6.69 4.75 -31.38
C ILE A 307 -7.16 4.17 -30.05
N TYR A 308 -6.57 3.06 -29.62
CA TYR A 308 -6.87 2.38 -28.36
C TYR A 308 -5.59 2.14 -27.55
N TYR A 309 -5.69 2.27 -26.23
CA TYR A 309 -4.59 2.03 -25.29
C TYR A 309 -4.27 0.54 -25.12
N ARG A 310 -2.98 0.16 -25.02
CA ARG A 310 -2.52 -1.25 -24.93
C ARG A 310 -1.49 -1.57 -23.83
N GLY A 311 -1.25 -0.63 -22.91
CA GLY A 311 -0.34 -0.79 -21.77
C GLY A 311 0.97 -0.04 -21.92
N ARG A 312 1.82 -0.09 -20.89
CA ARG A 312 3.17 0.51 -20.92
C ARG A 312 4.24 -0.47 -21.36
N LYS A 313 5.26 0.08 -22.01
CA LYS A 313 6.51 -0.62 -22.31
C LYS A 313 7.20 -1.14 -21.05
N ASP A 314 7.12 -0.38 -19.96
CA ASP A 314 7.69 -0.74 -18.65
C ASP A 314 6.92 -1.87 -17.93
N ASP A 315 5.64 -2.11 -18.30
CA ASP A 315 4.84 -3.25 -17.81
C ASP A 315 5.06 -4.53 -18.64
N VAL A 316 6.03 -4.53 -19.57
CA VAL A 316 6.48 -5.72 -20.31
C VAL A 316 7.69 -6.35 -19.61
N VAL A 317 7.44 -7.40 -18.83
CA VAL A 317 8.47 -8.09 -18.04
C VAL A 317 9.05 -9.30 -18.78
N LYS A 318 10.28 -9.70 -18.44
CA LYS A 318 10.91 -10.92 -18.97
C LYS A 318 10.86 -12.06 -17.94
N ARG A 319 10.13 -13.13 -18.24
CA ARG A 319 10.00 -14.36 -17.43
C ARG A 319 10.37 -15.55 -18.32
N PHE A 320 11.34 -16.36 -17.89
CA PHE A 320 11.85 -17.53 -18.63
C PHE A 320 12.16 -17.26 -20.12
N GLY A 321 12.74 -16.09 -20.42
CA GLY A 321 13.07 -15.65 -21.79
C GLY A 321 11.91 -14.97 -22.56
N HIS A 322 10.65 -15.24 -22.21
CA HIS A 322 9.50 -14.62 -22.85
C HIS A 322 9.24 -13.19 -22.36
N LYS A 323 8.82 -12.31 -23.28
CA LYS A 323 8.15 -11.04 -22.94
C LYS A 323 6.72 -11.34 -22.49
N ILE A 324 6.31 -10.78 -21.36
CA ILE A 324 4.95 -10.86 -20.77
C ILE A 324 4.47 -9.44 -20.52
N ASN A 325 3.31 -9.07 -21.07
CA ASN A 325 2.64 -7.81 -20.75
C ASN A 325 1.75 -8.03 -19.51
N LEU A 326 2.02 -7.33 -18.41
CA LEU A 326 1.23 -7.44 -17.18
C LEU A 326 -0.22 -6.95 -17.38
N GLN A 327 -0.42 -5.89 -18.17
CA GLN A 327 -1.74 -5.33 -18.47
C GLN A 327 -2.62 -6.32 -19.26
N PHE A 328 -2.04 -7.17 -20.11
CA PHE A 328 -2.78 -8.19 -20.85
C PHE A 328 -3.41 -9.24 -19.92
N ILE A 329 -2.72 -9.61 -18.85
CA ILE A 329 -3.22 -10.54 -17.82
C ILE A 329 -4.34 -9.85 -17.01
N GLU A 330 -4.14 -8.60 -16.60
CA GLU A 330 -5.16 -7.80 -15.91
C GLU A 330 -6.45 -7.67 -16.74
N SER A 331 -6.37 -7.19 -17.98
CA SER A 331 -7.52 -7.03 -18.87
C SER A 331 -8.10 -8.37 -19.37
N THR A 332 -7.46 -9.51 -19.10
CA THR A 332 -8.05 -10.85 -19.28
C THR A 332 -8.79 -11.30 -18.02
N ALA A 333 -8.27 -11.05 -16.83
CA ALA A 333 -8.97 -11.31 -15.57
C ALA A 333 -10.25 -10.45 -15.43
N MET A 334 -10.22 -9.19 -15.89
CA MET A 334 -11.39 -8.29 -15.90
C MET A 334 -12.51 -8.72 -16.86
N GLN A 335 -12.29 -9.70 -17.75
CA GLN A 335 -13.38 -10.33 -18.52
C GLN A 335 -14.27 -11.24 -17.66
N CYS A 336 -13.81 -11.63 -16.47
CA CYS A 336 -14.57 -12.47 -15.57
C CYS A 336 -15.69 -11.67 -14.88
N PRO A 337 -16.98 -12.05 -15.01
CA PRO A 337 -18.11 -11.30 -14.45
C PRO A 337 -18.04 -11.01 -12.94
N LYS A 338 -17.36 -11.86 -12.18
CA LYS A 338 -17.26 -11.77 -10.72
C LYS A 338 -16.04 -10.99 -10.22
N VAL A 339 -15.14 -10.53 -11.09
CA VAL A 339 -13.95 -9.74 -10.71
C VAL A 339 -14.29 -8.24 -10.74
N LYS A 340 -14.04 -7.55 -9.62
CA LYS A 340 -14.36 -6.12 -9.46
C LYS A 340 -13.23 -5.18 -9.89
N THR A 341 -12.00 -5.55 -9.56
CA THR A 341 -10.72 -4.93 -9.96
C THR A 341 -9.62 -5.99 -9.85
N CYS A 342 -8.52 -5.84 -10.59
CA CYS A 342 -7.32 -6.65 -10.39
C CYS A 342 -6.03 -5.88 -10.74
N SER A 343 -4.88 -6.31 -10.21
CA SER A 343 -3.57 -5.92 -10.74
C SER A 343 -2.55 -7.05 -10.65
N CYS A 344 -1.73 -7.17 -11.68
CA CYS A 344 -0.70 -8.19 -11.84
C CYS A 344 0.67 -7.60 -11.52
N VAL A 345 1.43 -8.30 -10.69
CA VAL A 345 2.70 -7.84 -10.11
C VAL A 345 3.81 -8.83 -10.43
N TRP A 346 4.88 -8.34 -11.02
CA TRP A 346 6.11 -9.10 -11.25
C TRP A 346 7.07 -8.99 -10.07
N LEU A 347 7.49 -10.14 -9.55
CA LEU A 347 8.49 -10.26 -8.49
C LEU A 347 9.77 -10.86 -9.10
N PRO A 348 10.70 -10.07 -9.65
CA PRO A 348 11.90 -10.55 -10.35
C PRO A 348 12.84 -11.39 -9.49
N LYS A 349 12.68 -11.31 -8.16
CA LYS A 349 13.08 -12.35 -7.22
C LYS A 349 11.83 -12.63 -6.38
N PRO A 350 11.19 -13.81 -6.49
CA PRO A 350 11.77 -15.08 -6.95
C PRO A 350 11.68 -15.44 -8.45
N LEU A 351 11.20 -14.54 -9.32
CA LEU A 351 10.65 -14.77 -10.69
C LEU A 351 9.16 -15.20 -10.68
N LEU A 352 8.35 -14.61 -9.80
CA LEU A 352 6.91 -14.90 -9.68
C LEU A 352 6.03 -13.80 -10.29
N LEU A 353 4.97 -14.22 -10.95
CA LEU A 353 3.87 -13.43 -11.49
C LEU A 353 2.66 -13.57 -10.54
N VAL A 354 2.31 -12.50 -9.82
CA VAL A 354 1.26 -12.52 -8.78
C VAL A 354 0.09 -11.64 -9.19
N LEU A 355 -1.07 -12.25 -9.45
CA LEU A 355 -2.31 -11.53 -9.74
C LEU A 355 -3.09 -11.29 -8.43
N TYR A 356 -3.30 -10.03 -8.09
CA TYR A 356 -4.23 -9.63 -7.03
C TYR A 356 -5.58 -9.27 -7.63
N PHE A 357 -6.68 -9.66 -7.00
CA PHE A 357 -8.02 -9.31 -7.46
C PHE A 357 -9.01 -9.09 -6.32
N SER A 358 -10.05 -8.32 -6.56
CA SER A 358 -11.19 -8.13 -5.64
C SER A 358 -12.47 -8.78 -6.17
N SER A 359 -13.26 -9.34 -5.26
CA SER A 359 -14.57 -9.94 -5.53
C SER A 359 -15.37 -10.07 -4.23
N GLU A 360 -16.70 -10.15 -4.33
CA GLU A 360 -17.59 -10.48 -3.20
C GLU A 360 -17.62 -12.00 -2.95
N THR A 361 -17.82 -12.80 -3.99
CA THR A 361 -18.10 -14.25 -3.86
C THR A 361 -17.09 -15.15 -4.56
N PHE A 362 -16.23 -14.63 -5.44
CA PHE A 362 -15.30 -15.45 -6.22
C PHE A 362 -14.04 -15.81 -5.42
N SER A 363 -13.60 -17.05 -5.57
CA SER A 363 -12.37 -17.58 -4.98
C SER A 363 -11.16 -17.42 -5.91
N SER A 364 -9.95 -17.47 -5.34
CA SER A 364 -8.71 -17.53 -6.14
C SER A 364 -8.67 -18.73 -7.09
N GLN A 365 -9.32 -19.84 -6.72
CA GLN A 365 -9.33 -21.07 -7.52
C GLN A 365 -10.25 -20.95 -8.73
N GLU A 366 -11.47 -20.43 -8.58
CA GLU A 366 -12.35 -20.22 -9.75
C GLU A 366 -11.75 -19.20 -10.75
N LEU A 367 -11.08 -18.14 -10.27
CA LEU A 367 -10.36 -17.22 -11.16
C LEU A 367 -9.15 -17.90 -11.82
N SER A 368 -8.51 -18.84 -11.12
CA SER A 368 -7.50 -19.73 -11.69
C SER A 368 -8.06 -20.46 -12.90
N ASP A 369 -9.13 -21.22 -12.72
CA ASP A 369 -9.65 -22.09 -13.77
C ASP A 369 -10.29 -21.30 -14.93
N PHE A 370 -10.89 -20.14 -14.66
CA PHE A 370 -11.30 -19.18 -15.70
C PHE A 370 -10.11 -18.71 -16.57
N LEU A 371 -8.98 -18.36 -15.95
CA LEU A 371 -7.81 -17.85 -16.66
C LEU A 371 -7.10 -18.95 -17.47
N LYS A 372 -7.12 -20.22 -17.05
CA LYS A 372 -6.56 -21.35 -17.84
C LYS A 372 -7.25 -21.51 -19.19
N CYS A 373 -8.53 -21.16 -19.29
CA CYS A 373 -9.30 -21.19 -20.54
C CYS A 373 -9.12 -19.92 -21.41
N LYS A 374 -8.23 -18.99 -21.03
CA LYS A 374 -8.07 -17.67 -21.66
C LYS A 374 -6.63 -17.21 -21.88
N LEU A 375 -5.70 -17.66 -21.05
CA LEU A 375 -4.27 -17.37 -21.13
C LEU A 375 -3.48 -18.63 -21.49
N ASP A 376 -2.44 -18.45 -22.29
CA ASP A 376 -1.43 -19.45 -22.58
C ASP A 376 -0.37 -19.52 -21.45
N ASP A 377 0.24 -20.70 -21.27
CA ASP A 377 1.06 -21.07 -20.11
C ASP A 377 2.11 -20.04 -19.66
N LYS A 378 2.72 -19.30 -20.61
CA LYS A 378 3.71 -18.26 -20.27
C LYS A 378 3.09 -17.06 -19.53
N HIS A 379 1.84 -16.68 -19.83
CA HIS A 379 1.12 -15.59 -19.17
C HIS A 379 0.44 -16.01 -17.85
N TRP A 380 0.50 -17.31 -17.50
CA TRP A 380 -0.11 -17.87 -16.31
C TRP A 380 0.46 -17.31 -14.99
N PRO A 381 -0.34 -16.69 -14.10
CA PRO A 381 0.10 -16.24 -12.79
C PRO A 381 0.50 -17.41 -11.86
N ASP A 382 1.69 -17.34 -11.26
CA ASP A 382 2.14 -18.31 -10.25
C ASP A 382 1.28 -18.29 -8.98
N LYS A 383 0.64 -17.15 -8.70
CA LYS A 383 -0.28 -16.95 -7.57
C LYS A 383 -1.43 -16.04 -7.97
N ILE A 384 -2.61 -16.37 -7.47
CA ILE A 384 -3.83 -15.56 -7.57
C ILE A 384 -4.30 -15.29 -6.13
N VAL A 385 -4.37 -14.02 -5.74
CA VAL A 385 -4.61 -13.59 -4.35
C VAL A 385 -5.83 -12.69 -4.31
N ARG A 386 -6.89 -13.15 -3.63
CA ARG A 386 -8.05 -12.30 -3.33
C ARG A 386 -7.67 -11.27 -2.27
N VAL A 387 -8.11 -10.03 -2.48
CA VAL A 387 -8.07 -8.91 -1.53
C VAL A 387 -9.41 -8.18 -1.54
N ASP A 388 -9.80 -7.52 -0.47
CA ASP A 388 -11.08 -6.79 -0.42
C ASP A 388 -11.07 -5.58 -1.37
N ASN A 389 -9.95 -4.86 -1.41
CA ASN A 389 -9.66 -3.78 -2.34
C ASN A 389 -8.18 -3.77 -2.71
N LEU A 390 -7.84 -3.21 -3.88
CA LEU A 390 -6.44 -2.97 -4.26
C LEU A 390 -5.89 -1.74 -3.51
N PRO A 391 -4.67 -1.80 -2.95
CA PRO A 391 -4.07 -0.67 -2.25
C PRO A 391 -3.60 0.39 -3.25
N THR A 392 -4.01 1.64 -3.05
CA THR A 392 -3.60 2.77 -3.90
C THR A 392 -2.31 3.43 -3.40
N ASN A 393 -1.68 4.23 -4.26
CA ASN A 393 -0.66 5.21 -3.88
C ASN A 393 -1.31 6.53 -3.41
N SER A 394 -0.49 7.53 -3.08
CA SER A 394 -0.95 8.89 -2.74
C SER A 394 -1.87 9.46 -3.82
N HIS A 395 -1.51 9.30 -5.09
CA HIS A 395 -2.25 9.77 -6.27
C HIS A 395 -3.48 8.93 -6.63
N GLY A 396 -3.98 8.07 -5.73
CA GLY A 396 -5.18 7.26 -5.93
C GLY A 396 -5.07 6.13 -6.97
N LYS A 397 -3.91 5.90 -7.57
CA LYS A 397 -3.66 4.84 -8.57
C LYS A 397 -3.26 3.53 -7.90
N THR A 398 -3.51 2.38 -8.51
CA THR A 398 -3.16 1.07 -7.90
C THR A 398 -1.64 0.91 -7.68
N SER A 399 -1.24 0.53 -6.46
CA SER A 399 0.16 0.51 -6.03
C SER A 399 0.80 -0.87 -6.14
N LYS A 400 1.35 -1.17 -7.32
CA LYS A 400 2.18 -2.37 -7.58
C LYS A 400 3.36 -2.51 -6.57
N MET A 401 3.87 -1.40 -6.00
CA MET A 401 4.85 -1.43 -4.90
C MET A 401 4.27 -1.99 -3.59
N ILE A 402 3.08 -1.56 -3.16
CA ILE A 402 2.48 -2.04 -1.90
C ILE A 402 2.11 -3.52 -2.05
N LEU A 403 1.52 -3.90 -3.19
CA LEU A 403 1.26 -5.31 -3.54
C LEU A 403 2.55 -6.16 -3.55
N SER A 404 3.67 -5.62 -4.04
CA SER A 404 4.98 -6.28 -3.95
C SER A 404 5.48 -6.45 -2.51
N LYS A 405 5.19 -5.49 -1.62
CA LYS A 405 5.56 -5.55 -0.20
C LYS A 405 4.64 -6.51 0.58
N MET A 406 3.36 -6.61 0.22
CA MET A 406 2.40 -7.57 0.80
C MET A 406 2.88 -9.01 0.59
N TYR A 407 3.19 -9.41 -0.66
CA TYR A 407 3.69 -10.76 -0.94
C TYR A 407 4.98 -11.07 -0.17
N LYS A 408 5.92 -10.11 -0.12
CA LYS A 408 7.20 -10.28 0.58
C LYS A 408 7.01 -10.47 2.08
N LYS A 409 6.05 -9.79 2.73
CA LYS A 409 5.76 -9.99 4.16
C LYS A 409 5.26 -11.41 4.47
N VAL A 410 4.45 -12.00 3.60
CA VAL A 410 3.96 -13.39 3.75
C VAL A 410 5.11 -14.41 3.67
N SER A 411 6.18 -14.10 2.92
CA SER A 411 7.31 -15.01 2.68
C SER A 411 8.40 -15.03 3.79
N TYR A 412 8.20 -14.34 4.92
CA TYR A 412 9.20 -14.23 6.01
C TYR A 412 8.76 -14.88 7.34
N ALA A 413 7.96 -15.96 7.27
CA ALA A 413 7.83 -16.90 8.40
C ALA A 413 9.18 -17.57 8.71
N THR A 414 9.46 -17.86 9.99
CA THR A 414 10.76 -18.33 10.46
C THR A 414 11.13 -19.71 9.89
N LYS A 415 12.25 -19.81 9.18
CA LYS A 415 12.75 -21.04 8.56
C LYS A 415 13.47 -21.94 9.58
N THR A 416 12.73 -22.58 10.49
CA THR A 416 13.25 -23.65 11.37
C THR A 416 13.62 -24.90 10.57
N LEU A 417 14.61 -25.69 11.02
CA LEU A 417 14.98 -26.96 10.38
C LEU A 417 13.76 -27.88 10.17
N ASP A 418 12.88 -28.00 11.18
CA ASP A 418 11.72 -28.90 11.14
C ASP A 418 10.66 -28.45 10.12
N SER A 419 10.49 -27.14 9.93
CA SER A 419 9.61 -26.66 8.85
C SER A 419 10.17 -27.01 7.48
N LEU A 420 11.48 -26.86 7.25
CA LEU A 420 12.13 -27.29 6.00
C LEU A 420 11.96 -28.80 5.76
N LYS A 421 12.12 -29.63 6.80
CA LYS A 421 11.88 -31.09 6.74
C LYS A 421 10.44 -31.44 6.36
N VAL A 422 9.44 -30.82 7.01
CA VAL A 422 8.01 -31.04 6.73
C VAL A 422 7.64 -30.61 5.30
N ILE A 423 8.14 -29.47 4.83
CA ILE A 423 7.88 -28.96 3.47
C ILE A 423 8.51 -29.89 2.42
N PHE A 424 9.76 -30.30 2.64
CA PHE A 424 10.46 -31.22 1.75
C PHE A 424 9.72 -32.56 1.64
N LEU A 425 9.36 -33.17 2.77
CA LEU A 425 8.58 -34.41 2.83
C LEU A 425 7.25 -34.31 2.09
N LYS A 426 6.48 -33.25 2.33
CA LYS A 426 5.14 -33.09 1.77
C LYS A 426 5.18 -33.09 0.25
N GLU A 427 6.06 -32.29 -0.35
CA GLU A 427 6.19 -32.19 -1.81
C GLU A 427 6.86 -33.44 -2.42
N LEU A 428 7.74 -34.11 -1.67
CA LEU A 428 8.36 -35.39 -2.04
C LEU A 428 7.32 -36.52 -2.13
N CYS A 429 6.52 -36.72 -1.09
CA CYS A 429 5.45 -37.73 -1.05
C CYS A 429 4.43 -37.48 -2.17
N LEU A 430 4.07 -36.21 -2.41
CA LEU A 430 3.17 -35.79 -3.48
C LEU A 430 3.75 -36.02 -4.90
N LEU A 431 5.08 -36.15 -5.04
CA LEU A 431 5.75 -36.42 -6.32
C LEU A 431 6.04 -37.90 -6.55
N LEU A 432 6.39 -38.65 -5.50
CA LEU A 432 6.61 -40.09 -5.56
C LEU A 432 5.30 -40.90 -5.54
N SER A 433 4.18 -40.27 -5.15
CA SER A 433 2.89 -40.95 -4.89
C SER A 433 2.97 -42.05 -3.81
N THR A 434 3.93 -41.91 -2.89
CA THR A 434 4.17 -42.80 -1.76
C THR A 434 4.12 -42.00 -0.45
N GLN A 435 3.82 -42.67 0.65
CA GLN A 435 4.02 -42.11 1.99
C GLN A 435 5.36 -42.62 2.53
N VAL A 436 6.21 -41.69 2.96
CA VAL A 436 7.48 -41.95 3.66
C VAL A 436 7.62 -40.93 4.79
N THR A 437 8.19 -41.34 5.91
CA THR A 437 8.53 -40.47 7.04
C THR A 437 9.93 -39.84 6.84
N PHE A 438 10.31 -38.87 7.68
CA PHE A 438 11.66 -38.29 7.59
C PHE A 438 12.72 -39.33 7.94
N ASP A 439 12.50 -40.09 9.01
CA ASP A 439 13.52 -40.96 9.60
C ASP A 439 13.83 -42.18 8.70
N GLU A 440 12.87 -42.60 7.87
CA GLU A 440 13.06 -43.62 6.83
C GLU A 440 13.93 -43.16 5.65
N ILE A 441 14.05 -41.84 5.41
CA ILE A 441 14.78 -41.26 4.27
C ILE A 441 16.01 -40.44 4.68
N MET A 442 16.12 -40.04 5.94
CA MET A 442 17.10 -39.04 6.41
C MET A 442 18.55 -39.41 6.10
N ASN A 443 18.88 -40.70 6.18
CA ASN A 443 20.22 -41.26 5.97
C ASN A 443 20.47 -41.74 4.53
N LYS A 444 19.53 -41.48 3.60
CA LYS A 444 19.61 -41.87 2.18
C LYS A 444 19.88 -40.63 1.33
N ASP A 445 20.50 -40.82 0.17
CA ASP A 445 20.56 -39.79 -0.86
C ASP A 445 19.23 -39.71 -1.64
N PHE A 446 19.08 -38.69 -2.47
CA PHE A 446 17.83 -38.47 -3.21
C PHE A 446 17.51 -39.56 -4.26
N PHE A 447 18.50 -40.22 -4.85
CA PHE A 447 18.28 -41.24 -5.88
C PHE A 447 17.96 -42.61 -5.28
N SER A 448 18.57 -42.99 -4.14
CA SER A 448 18.24 -44.27 -3.47
C SER A 448 16.84 -44.32 -2.84
N ILE A 449 16.12 -43.20 -2.76
CA ILE A 449 14.68 -43.15 -2.45
C ILE A 449 13.77 -43.09 -3.70
N GLY A 450 14.32 -43.35 -4.90
CA GLY A 450 13.56 -43.31 -6.16
C GLY A 450 13.51 -41.94 -6.84
N GLY A 451 14.26 -40.94 -6.34
CA GLY A 451 14.39 -39.65 -6.98
C GLY A 451 15.16 -39.72 -8.31
N THR A 452 14.85 -38.79 -9.21
CA THR A 452 15.49 -38.62 -10.52
C THR A 452 15.78 -37.15 -10.77
N SER A 453 16.65 -36.80 -11.72
CA SER A 453 16.95 -35.41 -12.05
C SER A 453 15.71 -34.57 -12.38
N PHE A 454 14.70 -35.18 -13.02
CA PHE A 454 13.42 -34.53 -13.29
C PHE A 454 12.60 -34.32 -12.01
N LEU A 455 12.54 -35.33 -11.13
CA LEU A 455 11.88 -35.20 -9.82
C LEU A 455 12.59 -34.19 -8.92
N ALA A 456 13.92 -34.08 -8.95
CA ALA A 456 14.68 -33.06 -8.22
C ALA A 456 14.29 -31.66 -8.68
N ILE A 457 14.26 -31.41 -10.00
CA ILE A 457 13.84 -30.12 -10.57
C ILE A 457 12.38 -29.82 -10.22
N SER A 458 11.48 -30.81 -10.34
CA SER A 458 10.06 -30.67 -10.02
C SER A 458 9.82 -30.37 -8.53
N LEU A 459 10.49 -31.11 -7.64
CA LEU A 459 10.46 -30.93 -6.19
C LEU A 459 10.99 -29.55 -5.79
N CYS A 460 12.15 -29.16 -6.31
CA CYS A 460 12.72 -27.85 -6.06
C CYS A 460 11.86 -26.70 -6.60
N ASN A 461 11.18 -26.88 -7.73
CA ASN A 461 10.22 -25.91 -8.24
C ASN A 461 8.98 -25.80 -7.34
N LYS A 462 8.35 -26.92 -6.94
CA LYS A 462 7.21 -26.93 -6.01
C LYS A 462 7.57 -26.33 -4.65
N ILE A 463 8.70 -26.73 -4.06
CA ILE A 463 9.22 -26.14 -2.82
C ILE A 463 9.45 -24.63 -3.02
N SER A 464 9.97 -24.19 -4.17
CA SER A 464 10.20 -22.77 -4.46
C SER A 464 8.91 -21.93 -4.60
N VAL A 465 7.74 -22.55 -4.78
CA VAL A 465 6.43 -21.86 -4.78
C VAL A 465 6.02 -21.43 -3.36
N THR A 466 6.63 -22.01 -2.33
CA THR A 466 6.32 -21.76 -0.91
C THR A 466 7.53 -21.18 -0.16
N TYR A 467 8.73 -21.72 -0.39
CA TYR A 467 10.01 -21.29 0.19
C TYR A 467 11.05 -21.09 -0.94
N PRO A 468 11.04 -19.92 -1.60
CA PRO A 468 11.72 -19.74 -2.90
C PRO A 468 13.24 -19.88 -2.88
N ASP A 469 13.87 -19.58 -1.75
CA ASP A 469 15.31 -19.71 -1.58
C ASP A 469 15.71 -21.17 -1.29
N PHE A 470 14.83 -21.93 -0.62
CA PHE A 470 15.10 -23.29 -0.16
C PHE A 470 15.13 -24.29 -1.33
N GLY A 471 14.10 -24.29 -2.19
CA GLY A 471 14.07 -25.17 -3.35
C GLY A 471 15.22 -24.92 -4.32
N LYS A 472 15.59 -23.65 -4.55
CA LYS A 472 16.76 -23.28 -5.36
C LYS A 472 18.08 -23.69 -4.71
N PHE A 473 18.19 -23.57 -3.39
CA PHE A 473 19.39 -23.92 -2.64
C PHE A 473 19.66 -25.43 -2.65
N ILE A 474 18.64 -26.28 -2.45
CA ILE A 474 18.85 -27.74 -2.34
C ILE A 474 19.07 -28.44 -3.69
N LEU A 475 18.67 -27.84 -4.82
CA LEU A 475 18.75 -28.48 -6.14
C LEU A 475 20.14 -29.04 -6.50
N PRO A 476 21.27 -28.31 -6.33
CA PRO A 476 22.60 -28.84 -6.62
C PRO A 476 23.00 -30.02 -5.71
N TYR A 477 22.47 -30.07 -4.48
CA TYR A 477 22.78 -31.13 -3.52
C TYR A 477 21.96 -32.39 -3.76
N LEU A 478 20.66 -32.26 -4.09
CA LEU A 478 19.84 -33.41 -4.51
C LEU A 478 20.39 -34.07 -5.78
N MET A 479 21.07 -33.29 -6.64
CA MET A 479 21.74 -33.75 -7.85
C MET A 479 23.15 -34.35 -7.61
N SER A 480 23.71 -34.27 -6.39
CA SER A 480 25.14 -34.54 -6.16
C SER A 480 25.48 -36.02 -5.92
N GLN A 481 24.51 -36.84 -5.49
CA GLN A 481 24.68 -38.21 -4.95
C GLN A 481 25.67 -38.33 -3.77
N ARG A 482 26.13 -37.21 -3.19
CA ARG A 482 27.17 -37.17 -2.14
C ARG A 482 26.65 -36.78 -0.76
N ASN A 483 25.37 -36.42 -0.65
CA ASN A 483 24.78 -35.94 0.59
C ASN A 483 23.51 -36.71 0.92
N THR A 484 23.37 -37.08 2.19
CA THR A 484 22.12 -37.62 2.74
C THR A 484 21.05 -36.53 2.84
N ILE A 485 19.77 -36.91 2.86
CA ILE A 485 18.67 -35.95 2.93
C ILE A 485 18.76 -35.06 4.19
N ASP A 486 19.19 -35.60 5.35
CA ASP A 486 19.40 -34.77 6.54
C ASP A 486 20.54 -33.76 6.39
N GLU A 487 21.68 -34.14 5.79
CA GLU A 487 22.75 -33.18 5.48
C GLU A 487 22.24 -32.04 4.60
N ILE A 488 21.44 -32.34 3.58
CA ILE A 488 20.86 -31.33 2.68
C ILE A 488 19.96 -30.37 3.47
N MET A 489 19.15 -30.90 4.40
CA MET A 489 18.32 -30.07 5.30
C MET A 489 19.17 -29.22 6.26
N GLN A 490 20.22 -29.79 6.86
CA GLN A 490 21.13 -29.08 7.78
C GLN A 490 21.92 -27.96 7.08
N ILE A 491 22.47 -28.22 5.89
CA ILE A 491 23.20 -27.24 5.09
C ILE A 491 22.24 -26.12 4.66
N ALA A 492 21.04 -26.46 4.17
CA ALA A 492 20.03 -25.47 3.82
C ALA A 492 19.60 -24.60 5.01
N HIS A 493 19.34 -25.20 6.17
CA HIS A 493 19.01 -24.46 7.40
C HIS A 493 20.14 -23.49 7.80
N ARG A 494 21.40 -23.93 7.70
CA ARG A 494 22.59 -23.12 8.03
C ARG A 494 22.70 -21.88 7.13
N GLU A 495 22.70 -22.06 5.81
CA GLU A 495 22.90 -20.94 4.87
C GLU A 495 21.69 -19.99 4.84
N LEU A 496 20.47 -20.53 4.83
CA LEU A 496 19.24 -19.72 4.77
C LEU A 496 19.01 -18.86 6.03
N CYS A 497 19.60 -19.22 7.17
CA CYS A 497 19.61 -18.40 8.38
C CYS A 497 20.67 -17.28 8.34
N VAL A 498 21.83 -17.50 7.70
CA VAL A 498 22.95 -16.53 7.66
C VAL A 498 22.63 -15.30 6.81
N GLU A 499 21.93 -15.44 5.67
CA GLU A 499 21.53 -14.29 4.86
C GLU A 499 20.56 -13.34 5.61
N GLY A 500 19.67 -13.89 6.43
CA GLY A 500 18.68 -13.13 7.20
C GLY A 500 19.28 -12.13 8.21
N ALA A 501 20.51 -12.39 8.68
CA ALA A 501 21.22 -11.47 9.57
C ALA A 501 21.73 -10.22 8.83
N LYS A 502 22.25 -10.38 7.60
CA LYS A 502 22.86 -9.28 6.82
C LYS A 502 21.82 -8.26 6.34
N ALA A 503 20.59 -8.69 6.06
CA ALA A 503 19.50 -7.81 5.64
C ALA A 503 18.99 -6.87 6.76
N LYS A 504 18.91 -7.37 8.01
CA LYS A 504 18.31 -6.63 9.14
C LYS A 504 19.00 -5.29 9.44
N ASN A 505 20.32 -5.20 9.26
CA ASN A 505 21.07 -3.97 9.53
C ASN A 505 20.86 -2.86 8.48
N ARG A 506 20.33 -3.18 7.29
CA ARG A 506 20.15 -2.19 6.21
C ARG A 506 18.74 -1.57 6.17
N MET A 507 17.74 -2.22 6.77
CA MET A 507 16.35 -1.74 6.80
C MET A 507 15.97 -0.96 8.07
N LYS A 508 16.80 -0.99 9.12
CA LYS A 508 16.50 -0.37 10.44
C LYS A 508 16.59 1.17 10.48
N ARG A 509 16.80 1.84 9.35
CA ARG A 509 17.14 3.27 9.26
C ARG A 509 16.17 4.10 8.40
N THR A 510 14.96 3.59 8.13
CA THR A 510 14.00 4.27 7.25
C THR A 510 12.54 4.03 7.70
N ILE A 511 11.96 5.06 8.33
CA ILE A 511 10.53 5.28 8.60
C ILE A 511 9.89 4.37 9.66
N SER A 512 10.07 4.80 10.90
CA SER A 512 9.04 4.97 11.93
C SER A 512 9.19 6.43 12.40
N ASN A 513 8.19 7.27 12.67
CA ASN A 513 6.73 7.10 12.89
C ASN A 513 5.95 7.87 11.77
N THR A 514 4.64 8.12 11.74
CA THR A 514 3.60 8.29 12.77
C THR A 514 2.25 7.62 12.44
N GLU A 515 1.44 7.45 13.48
CA GLU A 515 0.12 6.79 13.47
C GLU A 515 -1.01 7.79 13.73
N SER A 516 -2.25 7.40 13.41
CA SER A 516 -3.48 7.85 14.10
C SER A 516 -3.86 9.34 13.98
N ASN A 517 -5.01 9.85 14.45
CA ASN A 517 -6.23 9.29 15.07
C ASN A 517 -7.47 9.90 14.34
N SER A 518 -8.68 9.34 14.31
CA SER A 518 -9.75 9.31 15.34
C SER A 518 -10.35 10.71 15.68
N ASP A 519 -11.62 10.89 16.10
CA ASP A 519 -12.58 9.91 16.65
C ASP A 519 -14.08 10.34 16.60
N SER A 520 -14.97 9.35 16.46
CA SER A 520 -16.23 9.18 17.23
C SER A 520 -17.54 9.99 17.01
N GLN A 521 -18.65 9.22 16.94
CA GLN A 521 -20.01 9.49 17.49
C GLN A 521 -20.89 10.56 16.77
N ILE A 522 -22.23 10.48 16.72
CA ILE A 522 -23.22 10.38 17.82
C ILE A 522 -24.48 9.53 17.47
N ILE A 523 -25.22 9.12 18.51
CA ILE A 523 -26.37 8.18 18.51
C ILE A 523 -27.73 8.91 18.44
N LYS A 524 -28.72 8.37 17.68
CA LYS A 524 -30.16 8.21 18.10
C LYS A 524 -31.14 7.65 17.02
N LYS A 525 -31.70 6.45 17.28
CA LYS A 525 -33.16 6.14 17.47
C LYS A 525 -34.17 7.23 17.01
N VAL A 526 -35.31 6.98 16.33
CA VAL A 526 -36.28 5.83 16.32
C VAL A 526 -37.14 5.83 15.01
N ASN A 527 -37.48 4.64 14.44
CA ASN A 527 -38.63 4.30 13.54
C ASN A 527 -38.88 5.12 12.23
N SER A 528 -39.57 4.62 11.18
CA SER A 528 -39.93 3.24 10.73
C SER A 528 -40.55 3.30 9.32
N TYR A 529 -40.25 2.35 8.42
CA TYR A 529 -41.18 1.56 7.58
C TYR A 529 -40.41 0.75 6.51
N GLU A 530 -41.09 -0.15 5.81
CA GLU A 530 -40.48 -1.40 5.30
C GLU A 530 -40.22 -1.41 3.79
N ARG A 531 -39.09 -2.02 3.39
CA ARG A 531 -39.05 -3.29 2.61
C ARG A 531 -37.61 -3.63 2.23
N THR A 532 -37.05 -4.66 2.88
CA THR A 532 -35.69 -5.15 2.64
C THR A 532 -35.70 -6.63 2.30
N ASN A 533 -34.94 -7.04 1.28
CA ASN A 533 -34.49 -8.43 1.19
C ASN A 533 -33.51 -8.65 2.37
N PRO A 534 -33.73 -9.64 3.25
CA PRO A 534 -32.89 -9.82 4.43
C PRO A 534 -31.48 -10.30 4.04
N VAL A 535 -30.47 -9.77 4.72
CA VAL A 535 -29.16 -10.44 4.80
C VAL A 535 -29.35 -11.63 5.73
N GLU A 536 -29.28 -12.84 5.18
CA GLU A 536 -29.49 -14.08 5.93
C GLU A 536 -28.31 -14.34 6.87
N PHE A 537 -28.51 -14.08 8.16
CA PHE A 537 -27.49 -14.28 9.20
C PHE A 537 -27.43 -15.75 9.61
N ILE A 538 -26.64 -16.54 8.89
CA ILE A 538 -26.42 -17.96 9.19
C ILE A 538 -25.45 -18.09 10.37
N VAL A 539 -25.99 -18.46 11.53
CA VAL A 539 -25.19 -18.89 12.69
C VAL A 539 -24.62 -20.28 12.42
N LEU A 540 -23.32 -20.38 12.19
CA LEU A 540 -22.63 -21.66 11.97
C LEU A 540 -22.55 -22.49 13.27
N TRP A 541 -22.23 -21.83 14.38
CA TRP A 541 -22.21 -22.39 15.73
C TRP A 541 -22.36 -21.26 16.76
N THR A 542 -22.58 -21.60 18.04
CA THR A 542 -22.65 -20.62 19.16
C THR A 542 -22.21 -21.29 20.45
N TYR A 543 -21.54 -20.53 21.33
CA TYR A 543 -21.02 -21.03 22.60
C TYR A 543 -21.36 -20.11 23.78
N ASP A 544 -21.90 -20.66 24.88
CA ASP A 544 -22.24 -19.89 26.07
C ASP A 544 -21.04 -19.68 27.03
N THR A 545 -20.53 -18.45 27.05
CA THR A 545 -19.53 -18.02 28.04
C THR A 545 -20.13 -17.80 29.44
N GLY A 546 -21.46 -17.74 29.58
CA GLY A 546 -22.21 -17.71 30.83
C GLY A 546 -22.50 -16.31 31.40
N LYS A 547 -21.94 -15.25 30.81
CA LYS A 547 -22.28 -13.82 31.00
C LYS A 547 -21.89 -13.05 29.74
N CYS A 548 -22.05 -11.72 29.72
CA CYS A 548 -21.62 -10.89 28.59
C CYS A 548 -20.10 -10.96 28.31
N VAL A 549 -19.75 -10.61 27.08
CA VAL A 549 -18.42 -10.72 26.48
C VAL A 549 -18.01 -9.33 25.99
N ASP A 550 -17.29 -8.61 26.84
CA ASP A 550 -16.83 -7.25 26.58
C ASP A 550 -15.42 -7.25 25.92
N ALA A 551 -14.68 -8.35 26.07
CA ALA A 551 -13.39 -8.58 25.42
C ALA A 551 -13.58 -9.01 23.95
N SER A 552 -12.92 -8.36 23.00
CA SER A 552 -12.95 -8.79 21.60
C SER A 552 -12.33 -10.20 21.45
N PRO A 553 -12.95 -11.12 20.68
CA PRO A 553 -12.40 -12.45 20.43
C PRO A 553 -11.11 -12.35 19.60
N VAL A 554 -10.21 -13.31 19.82
CA VAL A 554 -8.88 -13.34 19.20
C VAL A 554 -8.73 -14.66 18.45
N LEU A 555 -8.49 -14.58 17.14
CA LEU A 555 -8.09 -15.73 16.33
C LEU A 555 -6.59 -15.97 16.47
N PHE A 556 -6.19 -17.24 16.64
CA PHE A 556 -4.79 -17.65 16.68
C PHE A 556 -4.61 -19.02 16.02
N GLN A 557 -3.67 -19.11 15.07
CA GLN A 557 -3.40 -20.35 14.33
C GLN A 557 -2.18 -21.07 14.91
N THR A 558 -2.31 -22.37 15.19
CA THR A 558 -1.17 -23.25 15.53
C THR A 558 -1.17 -24.43 14.56
N GLY A 559 -0.07 -24.59 13.81
CA GLY A 559 -0.02 -25.56 12.70
C GLY A 559 -1.19 -25.39 11.71
N PHE A 560 -2.07 -26.38 11.66
CA PHE A 560 -3.28 -26.39 10.83
C PHE A 560 -4.56 -25.96 11.56
N ASN A 561 -4.53 -25.84 12.89
CA ASN A 561 -5.70 -25.54 13.72
C ASN A 561 -5.85 -24.03 13.90
N LEU A 562 -7.08 -23.51 13.84
CA LEU A 562 -7.39 -22.10 14.02
C LEU A 562 -8.30 -21.93 15.23
N TYR A 563 -7.75 -21.47 16.35
CA TYR A 563 -8.51 -21.28 17.57
C TYR A 563 -9.13 -19.88 17.64
N VAL A 564 -10.34 -19.80 18.18
CA VAL A 564 -10.96 -18.56 18.66
C VAL A 564 -10.92 -18.53 20.18
N ILE A 565 -10.40 -17.44 20.72
CA ILE A 565 -10.10 -17.28 22.16
C ILE A 565 -10.76 -16.01 22.68
N VAL A 566 -11.57 -16.12 23.73
CA VAL A 566 -12.32 -14.97 24.26
C VAL A 566 -12.54 -15.01 25.77
N GLY A 567 -12.41 -13.85 26.42
CA GLY A 567 -12.70 -13.64 27.84
C GLY A 567 -14.14 -13.18 28.08
N SER A 568 -14.68 -13.42 29.28
CA SER A 568 -16.07 -13.09 29.60
C SER A 568 -16.29 -12.64 31.04
N HIS A 569 -17.46 -12.06 31.30
CA HIS A 569 -17.83 -11.57 32.62
C HIS A 569 -18.15 -12.66 33.65
N SER A 570 -18.20 -13.93 33.24
CA SER A 570 -18.32 -15.09 34.14
C SER A 570 -16.97 -15.51 34.75
N GLY A 571 -15.86 -14.91 34.30
CA GLY A 571 -14.50 -15.35 34.64
C GLY A 571 -14.04 -16.56 33.83
N LYS A 572 -14.81 -17.03 32.84
CA LYS A 572 -14.35 -17.99 31.83
C LYS A 572 -13.51 -17.26 30.76
N ILE A 573 -12.39 -17.86 30.40
CA ILE A 573 -11.64 -17.64 29.15
C ILE A 573 -11.87 -18.90 28.33
N VAL A 574 -12.53 -18.78 27.18
CA VAL A 574 -12.90 -19.91 26.33
C VAL A 574 -11.90 -20.03 25.19
N VAL A 575 -11.49 -21.25 24.87
CA VAL A 575 -10.75 -21.61 23.65
C VAL A 575 -11.59 -22.63 22.89
N ALA A 576 -11.91 -22.36 21.63
CA ALA A 576 -12.61 -23.27 20.73
C ALA A 576 -11.93 -23.29 19.36
N ASP A 577 -12.15 -24.33 18.55
CA ASP A 577 -11.84 -24.27 17.12
C ASP A 577 -12.79 -23.29 16.43
N ALA A 578 -12.25 -22.41 15.58
CA ALA A 578 -12.99 -21.31 14.98
C ALA A 578 -13.91 -21.74 13.83
N ILE A 579 -13.70 -22.94 13.25
CA ILE A 579 -14.44 -23.44 12.09
C ILE A 579 -15.59 -24.32 12.57
N SER A 580 -15.32 -25.30 13.42
CA SER A 580 -16.33 -26.24 13.96
C SER A 580 -17.09 -25.71 15.17
N GLY A 581 -16.49 -24.81 15.95
CA GLY A 581 -17.01 -24.38 17.24
C GLY A 581 -16.76 -25.38 18.39
N GLU A 582 -16.00 -26.46 18.15
CA GLU A 582 -15.68 -27.44 19.19
C GLU A 582 -14.84 -26.82 20.31
N LEU A 583 -15.21 -27.12 21.56
CA LEU A 583 -14.57 -26.56 22.75
C LEU A 583 -13.23 -27.24 23.04
N GLN A 584 -12.13 -26.52 22.81
CA GLN A 584 -10.78 -26.97 23.21
C GLN A 584 -10.59 -26.91 24.73
N GLY A 585 -11.16 -25.90 25.40
CA GLY A 585 -11.15 -25.82 26.86
C GLY A 585 -11.55 -24.46 27.45
N ILE A 586 -11.52 -24.39 28.78
CA ILE A 586 -11.94 -23.21 29.56
C ILE A 586 -10.94 -22.96 30.70
N ILE A 587 -10.25 -21.83 30.66
CA ILE A 587 -9.43 -21.33 31.77
C ILE A 587 -10.31 -20.43 32.65
N ARG A 588 -10.13 -20.46 33.97
CA ARG A 588 -10.95 -19.68 34.92
C ARG A 588 -10.14 -18.68 35.75
N VAL A 589 -10.72 -17.50 35.95
CA VAL A 589 -10.27 -16.44 36.88
C VAL A 589 -11.41 -16.09 37.84
N LYS A 590 -11.10 -15.43 38.98
CA LYS A 590 -12.10 -15.15 40.02
C LYS A 590 -13.01 -13.97 39.66
N ALA A 591 -12.48 -12.96 38.98
CA ALA A 591 -13.23 -11.84 38.45
C ALA A 591 -13.44 -11.90 36.93
N ARG A 592 -14.22 -10.95 36.40
CA ARG A 592 -14.49 -10.81 34.97
C ARG A 592 -13.25 -10.53 34.13
N VAL A 593 -13.28 -10.96 32.87
CA VAL A 593 -12.25 -10.65 31.87
C VAL A 593 -12.81 -9.67 30.85
N GLU A 594 -12.31 -8.43 30.88
CA GLU A 594 -12.60 -7.37 29.91
C GLU A 594 -11.47 -7.19 28.87
N ALA A 595 -10.26 -7.69 29.17
CA ALA A 595 -9.12 -7.61 28.26
C ALA A 595 -9.16 -8.74 27.21
N SER A 596 -8.94 -8.42 25.93
CA SER A 596 -8.66 -9.42 24.90
C SER A 596 -7.34 -10.14 25.14
N VAL A 597 -7.29 -11.44 24.81
CA VAL A 597 -6.11 -12.29 25.05
C VAL A 597 -4.94 -11.89 24.15
N LEU A 598 -3.74 -11.81 24.72
CA LEU A 598 -2.49 -11.77 23.99
C LEU A 598 -2.04 -13.20 23.69
N CYS A 599 -1.99 -13.57 22.42
CA CYS A 599 -1.49 -14.88 22.00
C CYS A 599 -0.07 -14.73 21.44
N TYR A 600 0.84 -15.60 21.85
CA TYR A 600 2.24 -15.63 21.43
C TYR A 600 2.77 -17.07 21.47
N ASN A 601 3.89 -17.35 20.81
CA ASN A 601 4.58 -18.64 20.96
C ASN A 601 5.81 -18.44 21.83
N GLU A 602 5.96 -19.26 22.86
CA GLU A 602 7.16 -19.32 23.70
C GLU A 602 8.07 -20.43 23.14
N ASP A 603 9.31 -20.08 22.83
CA ASP A 603 10.37 -20.88 22.18
C ASP A 603 9.90 -22.15 21.42
N LEU A 604 9.34 -21.89 20.24
CA LEU A 604 9.06 -22.81 19.11
C LEU A 604 8.18 -24.06 19.38
N SER A 605 7.79 -24.32 20.63
CA SER A 605 7.16 -25.58 21.03
C SER A 605 5.75 -25.43 21.59
N THR A 606 5.41 -24.27 22.17
CA THR A 606 4.13 -24.08 22.88
C THR A 606 3.47 -22.76 22.49
N ALA A 607 2.24 -22.85 22.00
CA ALA A 607 1.37 -21.69 21.80
C ALA A 607 0.72 -21.25 23.13
N CYS A 608 0.90 -19.99 23.50
CA CYS A 608 0.55 -19.43 24.80
C CYS A 608 -0.44 -18.27 24.68
N GLY A 609 -1.47 -18.26 25.53
CA GLY A 609 -2.40 -17.16 25.73
C GLY A 609 -2.16 -16.49 27.09
N VAL A 610 -2.06 -15.16 27.11
CA VAL A 610 -1.95 -14.32 28.32
C VAL A 610 -3.11 -13.34 28.37
N VAL A 611 -3.75 -13.23 29.53
CA VAL A 611 -4.83 -12.25 29.73
C VAL A 611 -4.90 -11.75 31.18
N GLY A 612 -5.29 -10.49 31.34
CA GLY A 612 -5.55 -9.86 32.63
C GLY A 612 -7.03 -9.82 32.97
N ALA A 613 -7.35 -9.98 34.25
CA ALA A 613 -8.70 -9.93 34.80
C ALA A 613 -8.93 -8.67 35.65
N TYR A 614 -10.21 -8.42 35.95
CA TYR A 614 -10.66 -7.23 36.68
C TYR A 614 -10.19 -7.17 38.15
N ASP A 615 -9.79 -8.30 38.74
CA ASP A 615 -9.16 -8.40 40.07
C ASP A 615 -7.62 -8.20 40.03
N GLY A 616 -7.06 -7.84 38.88
CA GLY A 616 -5.62 -7.71 38.67
C GLY A 616 -4.87 -9.03 38.51
N THR A 617 -5.56 -10.16 38.42
CA THR A 617 -4.94 -11.45 38.10
C THR A 617 -4.51 -11.46 36.64
N ILE A 618 -3.28 -11.89 36.37
CA ILE A 618 -2.77 -12.18 35.04
C ILE A 618 -2.54 -13.70 34.99
N VAL A 619 -3.10 -14.36 33.98
CA VAL A 619 -2.92 -15.80 33.75
C VAL A 619 -2.29 -16.04 32.39
N CYS A 620 -1.33 -16.97 32.35
CA CYS A 620 -0.77 -17.53 31.13
C CYS A 620 -1.18 -19.00 31.00
N PHE A 621 -1.59 -19.43 29.81
CA PHE A 621 -2.06 -20.79 29.55
C PHE A 621 -1.64 -21.28 28.16
N THR A 622 -1.49 -22.59 27.99
CA THR A 622 -1.31 -23.21 26.68
C THR A 622 -2.61 -23.13 25.88
N ILE A 623 -2.56 -22.74 24.61
CA ILE A 623 -3.76 -22.65 23.76
C ILE A 623 -4.26 -24.05 23.42
N GLU A 624 -3.38 -24.92 22.93
CA GLU A 624 -3.73 -26.26 22.45
C GLU A 624 -4.19 -27.22 23.55
N THR A 625 -3.67 -27.09 24.78
CA THR A 625 -4.04 -27.98 25.90
C THR A 625 -4.79 -27.29 27.04
N CYS A 626 -5.06 -25.97 26.93
CA CYS A 626 -5.79 -25.16 27.92
C CYS A 626 -5.24 -25.27 29.36
N LYS A 627 -3.94 -25.55 29.51
CA LYS A 627 -3.27 -25.72 30.81
C LYS A 627 -2.63 -24.41 31.25
N GLU A 628 -2.89 -24.00 32.48
CA GLU A 628 -2.24 -22.85 33.10
C GLU A 628 -0.72 -23.10 33.26
N ILE A 629 0.09 -22.17 32.75
CA ILE A 629 1.57 -22.21 32.81
C ILE A 629 2.05 -21.44 34.04
N TRP A 630 1.45 -20.26 34.27
CA TRP A 630 1.69 -19.43 35.46
C TRP A 630 0.55 -18.43 35.67
N ARG A 631 0.47 -17.91 36.90
CA ARG A 631 -0.48 -16.87 37.31
C ARG A 631 0.17 -15.94 38.33
N ILE A 632 -0.07 -14.65 38.19
CA ILE A 632 0.35 -13.60 39.12
C ILE A 632 -0.84 -12.66 39.38
N ASN A 633 -0.76 -11.80 40.39
CA ASN A 633 -1.72 -10.72 40.59
C ASN A 633 -0.96 -9.41 40.91
N ILE A 634 -1.39 -8.30 40.29
CA ILE A 634 -0.75 -6.97 40.41
C ILE A 634 -1.53 -5.97 41.29
N ASN A 635 -2.58 -6.44 41.97
CA ASN A 635 -3.50 -5.70 42.85
C ASN A 635 -4.12 -4.45 42.20
N SER A 636 -4.31 -4.48 40.88
CA SER A 636 -4.87 -3.38 40.09
C SER A 636 -5.61 -3.94 38.88
N MET A 637 -6.84 -3.46 38.67
CA MET A 637 -7.76 -3.91 37.63
C MET A 637 -7.17 -3.79 36.22
N ILE A 638 -7.23 -4.87 35.44
CA ILE A 638 -6.75 -4.92 34.06
C ILE A 638 -7.94 -4.98 33.10
N LYS A 639 -7.94 -4.07 32.11
CA LYS A 639 -8.90 -4.05 30.99
C LYS A 639 -8.24 -3.95 29.62
N SER A 640 -6.98 -3.50 29.54
CA SER A 640 -6.21 -3.49 28.30
C SER A 640 -5.66 -4.88 27.98
N LYS A 641 -5.69 -5.28 26.70
CA LYS A 641 -4.86 -6.36 26.18
C LYS A 641 -3.38 -6.06 26.44
N GLY A 642 -2.62 -7.04 26.92
CA GLY A 642 -1.17 -6.91 27.09
C GLY A 642 -0.43 -6.94 25.75
N ALA A 643 0.83 -6.48 25.76
CA ALA A 643 1.75 -6.59 24.64
C ALA A 643 3.02 -7.37 25.05
N CYS A 644 3.61 -8.15 24.15
CA CYS A 644 4.87 -8.85 24.39
C CYS A 644 5.94 -8.45 23.37
N CYS A 645 7.18 -8.25 23.83
CA CYS A 645 8.34 -8.03 22.98
C CYS A 645 9.57 -8.66 23.63
N ASN A 646 10.30 -9.53 22.91
CA ASN A 646 11.54 -10.18 23.37
C ASN A 646 11.44 -10.86 24.76
N GLY A 647 10.33 -11.54 25.06
CA GLY A 647 10.10 -12.20 26.36
C GLY A 647 9.65 -11.27 27.50
N LEU A 648 9.46 -9.97 27.23
CA LEU A 648 8.93 -9.00 28.18
C LEU A 648 7.45 -8.71 27.89
N LEU A 649 6.60 -8.95 28.88
CA LEU A 649 5.16 -8.69 28.88
C LEU A 649 4.87 -7.31 29.50
N TYR A 650 4.20 -6.46 28.75
CA TYR A 650 3.75 -5.13 29.16
C TYR A 650 2.24 -5.15 29.37
N ILE A 651 1.79 -4.81 30.57
CA ILE A 651 0.37 -4.73 30.94
C ILE A 651 0.10 -3.38 31.61
N ALA A 652 -0.89 -2.66 31.09
CA ALA A 652 -1.44 -1.47 31.74
C ALA A 652 -2.60 -1.86 32.68
N SER A 653 -2.79 -1.08 33.74
CA SER A 653 -3.84 -1.30 34.73
C SER A 653 -4.38 0.01 35.29
N TYR A 654 -5.56 -0.04 35.92
CA TYR A 654 -6.36 1.14 36.30
C TYR A 654 -5.72 2.06 37.36
N ASP A 655 -4.62 1.65 37.99
CA ASP A 655 -3.77 2.51 38.83
C ASP A 655 -2.86 3.45 38.01
N GLY A 656 -3.09 3.59 36.70
CA GLY A 656 -2.37 4.51 35.82
C GLY A 656 -0.96 4.05 35.47
N LYS A 657 -0.63 2.77 35.70
CA LYS A 657 0.73 2.24 35.54
C LYS A 657 0.79 1.16 34.47
N VAL A 658 1.86 1.20 33.67
CA VAL A 658 2.30 0.09 32.82
C VAL A 658 3.36 -0.70 33.57
N ARG A 659 3.16 -2.00 33.74
CA ARG A 659 4.10 -2.92 34.39
C ARG A 659 4.81 -3.76 33.33
N CYS A 660 6.11 -3.94 33.50
CA CYS A 660 6.92 -4.87 32.71
C CYS A 660 7.17 -6.15 33.53
N ILE A 661 6.85 -7.29 32.94
CA ILE A 661 6.96 -8.62 33.54
C ILE A 661 7.88 -9.43 32.64
N ASP A 662 8.98 -9.93 33.18
CA ASP A 662 9.83 -10.88 32.47
C ASP A 662 9.15 -12.25 32.48
N ILE A 663 8.76 -12.76 31.31
CA ILE A 663 8.05 -14.04 31.17
C ILE A 663 9.00 -15.20 31.49
N LEU A 664 10.26 -15.11 31.06
CA LEU A 664 11.27 -16.15 31.21
C LEU A 664 11.80 -16.23 32.65
N VAL A 665 12.07 -15.07 33.27
CA VAL A 665 12.63 -14.95 34.63
C VAL A 665 11.53 -14.87 35.69
N ARG A 666 10.25 -14.71 35.29
CA ARG A 666 9.06 -14.67 36.15
C ARG A 666 9.12 -13.59 37.25
N ARG A 667 9.78 -12.46 36.98
CA ARG A 667 9.92 -11.32 37.92
C ARG A 667 9.17 -10.08 37.43
N LEU A 668 8.48 -9.44 38.37
CA LEU A 668 7.80 -8.15 38.19
C LEU A 668 8.83 -7.01 38.31
N ASN A 669 9.17 -6.38 37.19
CA ASN A 669 10.06 -5.22 37.16
C ASN A 669 9.21 -3.94 37.29
N ILE A 670 9.04 -3.47 38.54
CA ILE A 670 8.26 -2.28 38.87
C ILE A 670 9.05 -1.02 38.49
N PHE A 671 8.81 -0.50 37.30
CA PHE A 671 9.23 0.84 36.90
C PHE A 671 8.02 1.79 36.92
N PHE A 672 7.95 2.68 37.91
CA PHE A 672 7.41 4.05 37.80
C PHE A 672 7.43 4.77 39.16
N ASN A 673 7.97 5.99 39.18
CA ASN A 673 7.28 7.14 39.78
C ASN A 673 7.85 8.47 39.25
N PRO A 674 7.03 9.54 39.11
CA PRO A 674 7.46 10.85 38.59
C PRO A 674 7.68 11.90 39.70
N VAL A 675 8.54 12.90 39.44
CA VAL A 675 8.65 14.16 40.21
C VAL A 675 8.98 15.33 39.25
N PRO A 676 8.41 16.55 39.39
CA PRO A 676 8.68 17.69 38.50
C PRO A 676 9.99 18.46 38.77
N ARG A 677 10.23 19.51 37.96
CA ARG A 677 11.33 20.49 38.05
C ARG A 677 11.53 21.07 39.47
N GLN A 678 12.79 21.17 39.92
CA GLN A 678 13.48 22.46 40.18
C GLN A 678 14.99 22.29 40.46
N TYR A 679 15.71 23.42 40.62
CA TYR A 679 17.16 23.55 40.75
C TYR A 679 17.73 22.92 42.04
N LEU A 680 19.00 22.45 41.99
CA LEU A 680 20.07 22.88 42.91
C LEU A 680 21.47 22.41 42.44
N THR A 681 22.51 22.89 43.13
CA THR A 681 23.92 22.95 42.69
C THR A 681 24.86 21.95 43.39
N LEU A 682 26.05 21.74 42.77
CA LEU A 682 27.35 21.29 43.31
C LEU A 682 27.40 20.12 44.33
N GLY A 683 28.22 19.11 44.03
CA GLY A 683 28.74 18.15 45.02
C GLY A 683 29.94 17.35 44.48
N VAL A 684 31.09 17.38 45.18
CA VAL A 684 32.36 16.78 44.72
C VAL A 684 32.88 15.72 45.71
N ALA A 685 33.16 14.51 45.22
CA ALA A 685 34.11 13.52 45.76
C ALA A 685 34.45 12.52 44.60
N LEU A 686 35.70 12.16 44.24
CA LEU A 686 36.79 11.53 45.02
C LEU A 686 36.41 10.09 45.45
N THR A 687 37.19 9.01 45.28
CA THR A 687 38.62 8.78 44.88
C THR A 687 38.82 7.28 44.51
N ARG A 688 39.88 6.69 43.89
CA ARG A 688 41.17 7.09 43.24
C ARG A 688 41.72 5.86 42.43
N PHE A 689 42.88 6.00 41.77
CA PHE A 689 43.77 4.98 41.13
C PHE A 689 43.27 4.31 39.81
N SER A 690 43.93 4.26 38.63
CA SER A 690 45.28 4.60 38.07
C SER A 690 46.21 3.40 37.77
N ILE A 691 47.25 3.63 36.93
CA ILE A 691 48.29 2.68 36.36
C ILE A 691 47.89 2.22 34.94
N LEU A 692 48.71 2.32 33.86
CA LEU A 692 50.10 2.79 33.67
C LEU A 692 50.24 3.66 32.37
N SER A 693 51.46 3.91 31.84
CA SER A 693 51.79 5.09 31.00
C SER A 693 52.71 4.84 29.78
N ARG A 694 52.98 5.93 29.01
CA ARG A 694 53.93 6.11 27.87
C ARG A 694 53.43 5.65 26.46
N SER A 695 53.79 6.30 25.33
CA SER A 695 54.53 7.57 25.10
C SER A 695 54.42 8.10 23.65
N SER A 696 54.88 9.34 23.45
CA SER A 696 55.44 9.94 22.21
C SER A 696 54.53 10.30 21.01
N CYS A 697 54.89 11.40 20.35
CA CYS A 697 54.17 12.08 19.27
C CYS A 697 54.37 11.43 17.88
N TYR A 698 53.44 11.68 16.95
CA TYR A 698 53.76 12.23 15.62
C TYR A 698 52.49 12.85 14.97
N GLU A 699 52.67 13.62 13.89
CA GLU A 699 51.63 14.39 13.19
C GLU A 699 50.73 13.53 12.29
N GLY A 700 49.45 13.90 12.08
CA GLY A 700 48.59 13.19 11.11
C GLY A 700 47.10 13.57 11.04
N ARG A 701 46.78 14.55 10.20
CA ARG A 701 45.50 14.82 9.48
C ARG A 701 44.17 14.11 9.88
N HIS A 702 43.13 14.94 10.02
CA HIS A 702 41.69 14.66 9.79
C HIS A 702 40.98 13.53 10.59
N ARG A 703 40.19 13.93 11.61
CA ARG A 703 38.70 13.86 11.60
C ARG A 703 38.13 14.32 12.95
N ILE A 704 37.40 15.44 12.97
CA ILE A 704 36.58 15.80 14.14
C ILE A 704 35.30 14.98 14.09
N THR A 705 35.11 14.11 15.08
CA THR A 705 33.88 13.33 15.25
C THR A 705 32.93 14.12 16.14
N TYR A 706 31.93 14.77 15.55
CA TYR A 706 30.87 15.41 16.34
C TYR A 706 29.92 14.35 16.93
N ILE A 707 29.81 14.35 18.25
CA ILE A 707 28.81 13.57 18.99
C ILE A 707 27.49 14.32 18.89
N SER A 708 26.57 13.83 18.05
CA SER A 708 25.20 14.34 17.98
C SER A 708 24.36 13.77 19.11
N LEU A 709 24.28 14.47 20.25
CA LEU A 709 23.16 14.29 21.17
C LEU A 709 21.90 14.86 20.50
N LEU A 710 20.93 14.00 20.20
CA LEU A 710 19.59 14.40 19.78
C LEU A 710 18.69 14.52 21.01
N ILE A 711 18.20 15.73 21.28
CA ILE A 711 17.11 16.00 22.21
C ILE A 711 16.06 16.78 21.42
N TYR A 712 15.03 16.04 20.99
CA TYR A 712 13.85 16.46 20.21
C TYR A 712 14.18 17.16 18.88
#